data_AF-A0A917NB90-F1
#
_entry.id   AF-A0A917NB90-F1
#
_cell.length_a   1.000
_cell.length_b   1.000
_cell.length_c   1.000
_cell.angle_alpha   90.00
_cell.angle_beta   90.00
_cell.angle_gamma   90.00
#
_symmetry.space_group_name_H-M   'P 1'
#
loop_
_entity.id
_entity.type
_entity.pdbx_description
1 polymer ?
#
loop_
_entity_poly.entity_id
_entity_poly.type
_entity_poly.pdbx_seq_one_letter_code
_entity_poly.pdbx_strand_id
1 'polypeptide(L)'
;MKVTNGLVGILIGFCLWATTSLVQVHAAPEPIIIVLGEDSYPFQYLNEHGEPAGLMVDLWREWSRQVHKPVVFVARHWRDSLVQLQEGRAQIHMGMAKTKPRLKHFEFAESISEVNTHLYLHHELGKKTSVHELVPYHIGVVSGSSHEAILIKEEPKLSFKYYETREALFDAIVRDEIKIFAGMEGYIRSQERQKMLSKLFPATNRIQITRTLFYPAVRKGDKETLALVNKGFAEIGEDFVEHVERRWLGYKSENAGISISMQLGVEPYIDMGRDGVPHGLFVDFWKLWSEKTGISISFIPGSMDGSLQNVKTGFADVHIGYPESEQLKSGLVRAWHIYTIRSRLFTYGQQMSSLDDLEGKRIGVFPTSPYITKLKKALPKSQIRFYDSMEAMTRGAKNGDIAAFVAAGAWTQSYLLEHQAWGDFFQFDSLEFPTEIYALTRNVELGLVNRIRSGFNLITYPELAKIEQKWMLNINDHNFTNEEQQLILSQHQKQLLSEVKTLKLGYLANSSPMEFTDSKNQFAGINADLVALIEKELGIRIESKPFLQWNQLVEALRKGDIDLASGLNKVPFLESHVKFSEPYWASPWAVASKREHLSVYSLEQLLDKKLAVVEGSQVLSGLMAYAPGLKIVLVPHSAAGLDAINRGHADFFIGNMMSLQQAFAVRHYEQLGISILTDFSSRKSHFVTSLKHQGLLPLINLALIHISKTQKQQITAKWLDVQLLKNQQGQYGMLLLFIVSILILGLSFALFFKRGVGVSFLPLSSSLAHAESMDISHQANKVLLDDRIQQSALIAQRSQTQFAVMFVELDNLSSMKANSKAKFAPKVIQELTTIMQQSIRKSDTLARYSSTEFVIILNNMHHKDAANQVAENLVKLISVPLNIANRPLVIRPCIGIAVFPSDTDNPNELLECAKSLSQQVKSEAGMGYQVSQ
;
A
#
# COMPACT_ATOMS: atom_id res chain seq x y z
N MET A 1 -12.29 -21.72 -83.00
CA MET A 1 -12.84 -21.63 -81.63
C MET A 1 -13.14 -20.16 -81.38
N LYS A 2 -14.28 -19.54 -81.72
CA LYS A 2 -15.70 -19.79 -81.45
C LYS A 2 -16.06 -19.94 -79.96
N VAL A 3 -17.09 -19.16 -79.59
CA VAL A 3 -17.93 -19.14 -78.36
C VAL A 3 -17.47 -18.05 -77.34
N THR A 4 -18.21 -16.97 -77.02
CA THR A 4 -19.57 -16.48 -77.37
C THR A 4 -19.72 -14.99 -76.97
N ASN A 5 -20.35 -14.22 -77.88
CA ASN A 5 -21.41 -13.18 -77.75
C ASN A 5 -21.25 -12.03 -76.72
N GLY A 6 -21.33 -10.74 -77.06
CA GLY A 6 -22.33 -10.00 -77.89
C GLY A 6 -23.04 -9.01 -76.93
N LEU A 7 -23.46 -7.77 -77.23
CA LEU A 7 -23.77 -7.04 -78.46
C LEU A 7 -24.04 -5.57 -78.03
N VAL A 8 -23.63 -4.58 -78.87
CA VAL A 8 -24.38 -3.35 -79.29
C VAL A 8 -24.72 -2.29 -78.22
N GLY A 9 -24.33 -1.01 -78.32
CA GLY A 9 -24.50 -0.05 -79.43
C GLY A 9 -25.87 0.64 -79.30
N ILE A 10 -26.07 1.96 -79.21
CA ILE A 10 -26.03 2.94 -80.33
C ILE A 10 -26.94 4.16 -79.95
N LEU A 11 -26.57 5.37 -80.41
CA LEU A 11 -27.36 6.62 -80.65
C LEU A 11 -28.05 7.30 -79.45
N ILE A 12 -27.69 8.53 -79.04
CA ILE A 12 -27.81 9.84 -79.72
C ILE A 12 -29.15 10.02 -80.46
N GLY A 13 -30.09 10.72 -79.82
CA GLY A 13 -31.30 11.21 -80.45
C GLY A 13 -32.05 12.24 -79.59
N PHE A 14 -32.19 13.45 -80.15
CA PHE A 14 -33.23 14.46 -79.89
C PHE A 14 -33.25 15.14 -78.50
N CYS A 15 -32.82 16.41 -78.40
CA CYS A 15 -33.53 17.65 -78.78
C CYS A 15 -34.49 18.19 -77.71
N LEU A 16 -34.15 19.41 -77.28
CA LEU A 16 -35.03 20.55 -77.00
C LEU A 16 -35.83 20.56 -75.67
N TRP A 17 -35.66 21.72 -75.01
CA TRP A 17 -36.47 22.33 -73.94
C TRP A 17 -36.15 21.92 -72.50
N ALA A 18 -35.27 22.70 -71.87
CA ALA A 18 -35.41 23.04 -70.46
C ALA A 18 -34.74 24.40 -70.18
N THR A 19 -35.62 25.41 -70.09
CA THR A 19 -35.52 26.66 -69.34
C THR A 19 -34.20 26.94 -68.60
N THR A 20 -33.63 28.12 -68.90
CA THR A 20 -32.69 28.85 -68.04
C THR A 20 -33.33 29.15 -66.68
N SER A 21 -33.22 28.20 -65.74
CA SER A 21 -33.34 28.50 -64.32
C SER A 21 -31.97 28.98 -63.86
N LEU A 22 -31.81 30.30 -63.76
CA LEU A 22 -30.78 30.94 -62.96
C LEU A 22 -30.86 30.35 -61.54
N VAL A 23 -30.05 29.33 -61.25
CA VAL A 23 -29.77 28.93 -59.88
C VAL A 23 -29.01 30.10 -59.27
N GLN A 24 -29.71 30.94 -58.52
CA GLN A 24 -29.07 31.78 -57.52
C GLN A 24 -28.28 30.85 -56.60
N VAL A 25 -26.97 30.77 -56.84
CA VAL A 25 -26.02 30.24 -55.85
C VAL A 25 -26.12 31.21 -54.67
N HIS A 26 -26.97 30.88 -53.68
CA HIS A 26 -26.90 31.51 -52.38
C HIS A 26 -25.48 31.31 -51.88
N ALA A 27 -24.72 32.41 -51.74
CA ALA A 27 -23.41 32.37 -51.13
C ALA A 27 -23.52 31.65 -49.79
N ALA A 28 -22.69 30.62 -49.58
CA ALA A 28 -22.65 29.93 -48.30
C ALA A 28 -22.44 30.97 -47.19
N PRO A 29 -23.23 30.93 -46.10
CA PRO A 29 -23.14 31.93 -45.04
C PRO A 29 -21.71 31.96 -44.50
N GLU A 30 -21.14 33.17 -44.35
CA GLU A 30 -19.80 33.34 -43.81
C GLU A 30 -19.69 32.68 -42.42
N PRO A 31 -18.63 31.88 -42.16
CA PRO A 31 -18.48 31.20 -40.91
C PRO A 31 -18.24 32.17 -39.76
N ILE A 32 -18.80 31.88 -38.59
CA ILE A 32 -18.54 32.61 -37.36
C ILE A 32 -17.24 32.08 -36.73
N ILE A 33 -16.28 32.97 -36.50
CA ILE A 33 -15.02 32.64 -35.84
C ILE A 33 -15.21 32.75 -34.34
N ILE A 34 -15.04 31.61 -33.66
CA ILE A 34 -15.14 31.47 -32.22
C ILE A 34 -13.74 31.19 -31.66
N VAL A 35 -13.22 32.11 -30.86
CA VAL A 35 -11.93 31.94 -30.19
C VAL A 35 -12.11 31.28 -28.82
N LEU A 36 -11.19 30.37 -28.45
CA LEU A 36 -11.21 29.64 -27.19
C LEU A 36 -9.81 29.57 -26.55
N GLY A 37 -9.78 29.32 -25.24
CA GLY A 37 -8.56 28.94 -24.54
C GLY A 37 -8.20 27.48 -24.79
N GLU A 38 -6.92 27.19 -25.00
CA GLU A 38 -6.47 25.86 -25.45
C GLU A 38 -6.16 24.83 -24.33
N ASP A 39 -6.18 25.23 -23.06
CA ASP A 39 -5.62 24.44 -21.95
C ASP A 39 -6.64 23.98 -20.89
N SER A 40 -7.92 24.32 -21.03
CA SER A 40 -8.97 24.20 -19.99
C SER A 40 -9.79 22.91 -20.07
N TYR A 41 -9.11 21.76 -19.96
CA TYR A 41 -9.78 20.46 -19.85
C TYR A 41 -10.66 20.37 -18.59
N PRO A 42 -11.87 19.76 -18.65
CA PRO A 42 -12.56 19.19 -19.82
C PRO A 42 -13.45 20.21 -20.58
N PHE A 43 -13.41 21.49 -20.22
CA PHE A 43 -14.34 22.50 -20.73
C PHE A 43 -14.02 22.97 -22.15
N GLN A 44 -12.78 23.38 -22.40
CA GLN A 44 -12.28 23.85 -23.69
C GLN A 44 -10.76 23.58 -23.77
N TYR A 45 -10.31 22.76 -24.72
CA TYR A 45 -8.90 22.42 -24.88
C TYR A 45 -8.59 21.88 -26.28
N LEU A 46 -7.30 21.70 -26.60
CA LEU A 46 -6.86 20.97 -27.79
C LEU A 46 -6.62 19.48 -27.48
N ASN A 47 -7.25 18.59 -28.25
CA ASN A 47 -7.03 17.15 -28.16
C ASN A 47 -5.62 16.75 -28.68
N GLU A 48 -5.29 15.46 -28.69
CA GLU A 48 -3.95 14.98 -29.14
C GLU A 48 -3.68 15.23 -30.63
N HIS A 49 -4.74 15.45 -31.41
CA HIS A 49 -4.68 15.77 -32.83
C HIS A 49 -4.64 17.28 -33.10
N GLY A 50 -4.58 18.12 -32.05
CA GLY A 50 -4.59 19.57 -32.18
C GLY A 50 -5.97 20.15 -32.51
N GLU A 51 -7.05 19.39 -32.32
CA GLU A 51 -8.41 19.83 -32.60
C GLU A 51 -9.12 20.32 -31.33
N PRO A 52 -9.97 21.35 -31.42
CA PRO A 52 -10.80 21.79 -30.30
C PRO A 52 -11.74 20.68 -29.80
N ALA A 53 -11.69 20.43 -28.50
CA ALA A 53 -12.53 19.48 -27.79
C ALA A 53 -12.93 20.00 -26.41
N GLY A 54 -14.00 19.42 -25.85
CA GLY A 54 -14.48 19.71 -24.51
C GLY A 54 -15.97 20.00 -24.46
N LEU A 55 -16.49 20.11 -23.24
CA LEU A 55 -17.89 20.36 -22.93
C LEU A 55 -18.43 21.57 -23.72
N MET A 56 -17.71 22.70 -23.68
CA MET A 56 -18.16 23.92 -24.33
C MET A 56 -18.08 23.82 -25.86
N VAL A 57 -17.10 23.07 -26.39
CA VAL A 57 -16.97 22.86 -27.84
C VAL A 57 -18.18 22.08 -28.37
N ASP A 58 -18.63 21.05 -27.65
CA ASP A 58 -19.81 20.27 -28.03
C ASP A 58 -21.09 21.13 -27.97
N LEU A 59 -21.23 21.99 -26.96
CA LEU A 59 -22.35 22.96 -26.88
C LEU A 59 -22.34 23.93 -28.06
N TRP A 60 -21.18 24.44 -28.48
CA TRP A 60 -21.08 25.35 -29.62
C TRP A 60 -21.29 24.68 -30.98
N ARG A 61 -20.92 23.40 -31.11
CA ARG A 61 -21.26 22.61 -32.29
C ARG A 61 -22.77 22.44 -32.41
N GLU A 62 -23.45 22.18 -31.30
CA GLU A 62 -24.92 22.10 -31.29
C GLU A 62 -25.55 23.46 -31.59
N TRP A 63 -25.06 24.52 -30.96
CA TRP A 63 -25.47 25.90 -31.27
C TRP A 63 -25.40 26.19 -32.78
N SER A 64 -24.29 25.82 -33.43
CA SER A 64 -24.07 25.98 -34.88
C SER A 64 -25.12 25.25 -35.72
N ARG A 65 -25.54 24.05 -35.28
CA ARG A 65 -26.62 23.28 -35.92
C ARG A 65 -27.97 23.98 -35.78
N GLN A 66 -28.30 24.46 -34.58
CA GLN A 66 -29.57 25.12 -34.29
C GLN A 66 -29.75 26.43 -35.08
N VAL A 67 -28.68 27.21 -35.24
CA VAL A 67 -28.75 28.48 -35.99
C VAL A 67 -28.39 28.36 -37.48
N HIS A 68 -28.06 27.14 -37.96
CA HIS A 68 -27.62 26.86 -39.31
C HIS A 68 -26.48 27.76 -39.83
N LYS A 69 -25.54 28.13 -38.95
CA LYS A 69 -24.35 28.92 -39.30
C LYS A 69 -23.07 28.12 -39.02
N PRO A 70 -22.19 27.93 -40.00
CA PRO A 70 -20.90 27.28 -39.79
C PRO A 70 -20.07 28.04 -38.74
N VAL A 71 -19.36 27.30 -37.89
CA VAL A 71 -18.43 27.86 -36.90
C VAL A 71 -17.01 27.39 -37.18
N VAL A 72 -16.05 28.29 -36.99
CA VAL A 72 -14.61 27.99 -37.03
C VAL A 72 -14.03 28.25 -35.65
N PHE A 73 -13.50 27.19 -35.03
CA PHE A 73 -12.86 27.29 -33.72
C PHE A 73 -11.39 27.67 -33.86
N VAL A 74 -10.97 28.69 -33.11
CA VAL A 74 -9.58 29.15 -33.07
C VAL A 74 -9.07 29.05 -31.64
N ALA A 75 -8.23 28.06 -31.38
CA ALA A 75 -7.60 27.90 -30.08
C ALA A 75 -6.38 28.81 -29.94
N ARG A 76 -6.24 29.46 -28.78
CA ARG A 76 -5.13 30.34 -28.42
C ARG A 76 -4.79 30.18 -26.94
N HIS A 77 -3.60 30.66 -26.56
CA HIS A 77 -3.35 31.02 -25.17
C HIS A 77 -4.40 32.04 -24.68
N TRP A 78 -4.74 31.96 -23.39
CA TRP A 78 -5.86 32.71 -22.80
C TRP A 78 -5.81 34.22 -23.06
N ARG A 79 -4.63 34.84 -22.98
CA ARG A 79 -4.48 36.28 -23.21
C ARG A 79 -4.74 36.64 -24.68
N ASP A 80 -4.19 35.84 -25.59
CA ASP A 80 -4.29 36.08 -27.04
C ASP A 80 -5.72 35.88 -27.54
N SER A 81 -6.50 34.99 -26.91
CA SER A 81 -7.91 34.84 -27.24
C SER A 81 -8.71 36.12 -26.96
N LEU A 82 -8.42 36.82 -25.86
CA LEU A 82 -9.05 38.09 -25.51
C LEU A 82 -8.66 39.21 -26.49
N VAL A 83 -7.38 39.28 -26.86
CA VAL A 83 -6.87 40.26 -27.84
C VAL A 83 -7.54 40.03 -29.19
N GLN A 84 -7.65 38.77 -29.64
CA GLN A 84 -8.26 38.42 -30.92
C GLN A 84 -9.74 38.83 -30.98
N LEU A 85 -10.49 38.66 -29.89
CA LEU A 85 -11.88 39.13 -29.81
C LEU A 85 -11.93 40.67 -29.91
N GLN A 86 -11.10 41.36 -29.13
CA GLN A 86 -11.08 42.82 -29.07
C GLN A 86 -10.73 43.47 -30.42
N GLU A 87 -9.79 42.89 -31.16
CA GLU A 87 -9.29 43.42 -32.44
C GLU A 87 -10.15 43.05 -33.66
N GLY A 88 -11.26 42.34 -33.48
CA GLY A 88 -12.14 42.02 -34.61
C GLY A 88 -11.84 40.70 -35.32
N ARG A 89 -10.70 40.06 -35.02
CA ARG A 89 -10.24 38.82 -35.66
C ARG A 89 -11.02 37.56 -35.25
N ALA A 90 -11.84 37.66 -34.22
CA ALA A 90 -12.87 36.69 -33.88
C ALA A 90 -14.15 37.45 -33.53
N GLN A 91 -15.32 36.89 -33.84
CA GLN A 91 -16.61 37.50 -33.50
C GLN A 91 -17.03 37.16 -32.06
N ILE A 92 -16.68 35.96 -31.61
CA ILE A 92 -17.13 35.44 -30.31
C ILE A 92 -15.95 34.82 -29.57
N HIS A 93 -15.91 35.00 -28.25
CA HIS A 93 -15.15 34.14 -27.36
C HIS A 93 -16.07 33.07 -26.73
N MET A 94 -15.65 31.82 -26.82
CA MET A 94 -16.44 30.60 -26.53
C MET A 94 -17.14 30.65 -25.17
N GLY A 95 -16.42 31.01 -24.12
CA GLY A 95 -17.01 31.45 -22.89
C GLY A 95 -15.97 31.74 -21.82
N MET A 96 -16.28 32.72 -20.98
CA MET A 96 -15.39 33.24 -19.94
C MET A 96 -16.20 33.79 -18.76
N ALA A 97 -15.55 33.94 -17.61
CA ALA A 97 -16.17 34.62 -16.47
C ALA A 97 -16.37 36.13 -16.72
N LYS A 98 -17.46 36.70 -16.19
CA LYS A 98 -17.71 38.14 -16.19
C LYS A 98 -16.85 38.82 -15.12
N THR A 99 -16.04 39.81 -15.50
CA THR A 99 -15.25 40.64 -14.57
C THR A 99 -15.40 42.13 -14.89
N LYS A 100 -15.18 43.01 -13.90
CA LYS A 100 -15.27 44.48 -14.08
C LYS A 100 -14.40 44.99 -15.23
N PRO A 101 -13.12 44.56 -15.40
CA PRO A 101 -12.31 44.97 -16.55
C PRO A 101 -12.90 44.51 -17.89
N ARG A 102 -13.40 43.28 -17.97
CA ARG A 102 -13.94 42.72 -19.23
C ARG A 102 -15.23 43.41 -19.68
N LEU A 103 -16.08 43.84 -18.74
CA LEU A 103 -17.32 44.57 -19.04
C LEU A 103 -17.09 45.90 -19.78
N LYS A 104 -15.88 46.48 -19.69
CA LYS A 104 -15.50 47.68 -20.44
C LYS A 104 -15.27 47.40 -21.93
N HIS A 105 -14.86 46.18 -22.29
CA HIS A 105 -14.43 45.81 -23.64
C HIS A 105 -15.39 44.86 -24.36
N PHE A 106 -16.23 44.14 -23.61
CA PHE A 106 -17.08 43.07 -24.14
C PHE A 106 -18.53 43.21 -23.66
N GLU A 107 -19.44 42.71 -24.49
CA GLU A 107 -20.80 42.32 -24.06
C GLU A 107 -20.82 40.81 -23.83
N PHE A 108 -21.74 40.35 -22.98
CA PHE A 108 -21.80 38.97 -22.56
C PHE A 108 -23.21 38.40 -22.67
N ALA A 109 -23.28 37.19 -23.20
CA ALA A 109 -24.50 36.40 -23.31
C ALA A 109 -24.96 35.86 -21.94
N GLU A 110 -26.00 35.04 -21.97
CA GLU A 110 -26.41 34.18 -20.85
C GLU A 110 -25.36 33.09 -20.56
N SER A 111 -25.35 32.55 -19.35
CA SER A 111 -24.38 31.54 -18.96
C SER A 111 -24.73 30.20 -19.60
N ILE A 112 -23.72 29.50 -20.11
CA ILE A 112 -23.90 28.21 -20.78
C ILE A 112 -23.33 27.03 -19.99
N SER A 113 -22.56 27.28 -18.94
CA SER A 113 -21.97 26.27 -18.05
C SER A 113 -21.38 26.93 -16.81
N GLU A 114 -20.95 26.14 -15.83
CA GLU A 114 -20.37 26.61 -14.57
C GLU A 114 -19.34 25.64 -13.96
N VAL A 115 -18.49 26.14 -13.07
CA VAL A 115 -17.47 25.34 -12.38
C VAL A 115 -17.11 25.94 -11.02
N ASN A 116 -16.88 25.10 -10.01
CA ASN A 116 -16.33 25.57 -8.73
C ASN A 116 -14.88 25.99 -8.88
N THR A 117 -14.46 27.01 -8.13
CA THR A 117 -13.09 27.50 -8.13
C THR A 117 -12.54 27.52 -6.72
N HIS A 118 -11.28 27.16 -6.58
CA HIS A 118 -10.61 26.95 -5.31
C HIS A 118 -9.23 27.63 -5.28
N LEU A 119 -8.80 28.01 -4.09
CA LEU A 119 -7.40 28.16 -3.75
C LEU A 119 -6.86 26.81 -3.31
N TYR A 120 -5.80 26.36 -3.95
CA TYR A 120 -5.07 25.15 -3.60
C TYR A 120 -3.85 25.54 -2.78
N LEU A 121 -3.70 24.94 -1.60
CA LEU A 121 -2.64 25.28 -0.66
C LEU A 121 -1.65 24.13 -0.54
N HIS A 122 -0.37 24.48 -0.53
CA HIS A 122 0.70 23.52 -0.34
C HIS A 122 0.56 22.83 1.02
N HIS A 123 0.86 21.53 1.09
CA HIS A 123 0.73 20.72 2.31
C HIS A 123 1.53 21.28 3.51
N GLU A 124 2.62 22.01 3.25
CA GLU A 124 3.44 22.64 4.29
C GLU A 124 2.79 23.86 4.97
N LEU A 125 1.79 24.49 4.35
CA LEU A 125 1.15 25.70 4.89
C LEU A 125 0.20 25.43 6.08
N GLY A 126 0.03 24.15 6.44
CA GLY A 126 -0.98 23.71 7.38
C GLY A 126 -2.40 23.93 6.84
N LYS A 127 -3.40 23.63 7.67
CA LYS A 127 -4.81 23.80 7.30
C LYS A 127 -5.22 25.25 7.48
N LYS A 128 -5.53 25.94 6.37
CA LYS A 128 -6.14 27.28 6.37
C LYS A 128 -7.59 27.17 5.94
N THR A 129 -8.46 27.97 6.55
CA THR A 129 -9.91 27.88 6.31
C THR A 129 -10.51 29.14 5.72
N SER A 130 -9.80 30.26 5.81
CA SER A 130 -10.24 31.55 5.27
C SER A 130 -9.18 32.17 4.35
N VAL A 131 -9.65 32.85 3.30
CA VAL A 131 -8.81 33.61 2.36
C VAL A 131 -8.01 34.71 3.08
N HIS A 132 -8.55 35.28 4.17
CA HIS A 132 -7.86 36.30 4.96
C HIS A 132 -6.54 35.81 5.57
N GLU A 133 -6.45 34.52 5.93
CA GLU A 133 -5.22 33.93 6.49
C GLU A 133 -4.07 33.87 5.48
N LEU A 134 -4.36 34.14 4.20
CA LEU A 134 -3.41 34.01 3.10
C LEU A 134 -2.72 35.32 2.71
N VAL A 135 -3.09 36.44 3.36
CA VAL A 135 -2.47 37.76 3.15
C VAL A 135 -0.92 37.75 3.18
N PRO A 136 -0.25 36.97 4.05
CA PRO A 136 1.23 36.94 4.07
C PRO A 136 1.87 36.24 2.85
N TYR A 137 1.10 35.59 2.00
CA TYR A 137 1.61 34.72 0.94
C TYR A 137 1.33 35.27 -0.46
N HIS A 138 2.16 34.87 -1.43
CA HIS A 138 1.90 35.12 -2.83
C HIS A 138 1.00 34.03 -3.42
N ILE A 139 -0.12 34.44 -4.01
CA ILE A 139 -1.04 33.56 -4.72
C ILE A 139 -0.67 33.54 -6.21
N GLY A 140 -0.31 32.36 -6.72
CA GLY A 140 -0.10 32.11 -8.12
C GLY A 140 -1.40 32.17 -8.90
N VAL A 141 -1.47 33.04 -9.90
CA VAL A 141 -2.62 33.20 -10.80
C VAL A 141 -2.16 33.30 -12.25
N VAL A 142 -2.94 32.71 -13.15
CA VAL A 142 -2.73 32.95 -14.59
C VAL A 142 -3.16 34.38 -14.91
N SER A 143 -2.29 35.13 -15.57
CA SER A 143 -2.50 36.53 -15.96
C SER A 143 -3.79 36.69 -16.74
N GLY A 144 -4.63 37.63 -16.31
CA GLY A 144 -5.92 37.89 -16.96
C GLY A 144 -6.99 36.83 -16.70
N SER A 145 -6.76 35.86 -15.81
CA SER A 145 -7.81 34.96 -15.30
C SER A 145 -8.78 35.71 -14.38
N SER A 146 -9.98 35.16 -14.17
CA SER A 146 -10.98 35.78 -13.28
C SER A 146 -10.67 35.64 -11.80
N HIS A 147 -9.80 34.70 -11.41
CA HIS A 147 -9.49 34.42 -10.02
C HIS A 147 -8.99 35.65 -9.27
N GLU A 148 -8.13 36.46 -9.91
CA GLU A 148 -7.61 37.70 -9.33
C GLU A 148 -8.75 38.66 -8.93
N ALA A 149 -9.67 38.95 -9.87
CA ALA A 149 -10.76 39.89 -9.62
C ALA A 149 -11.72 39.40 -8.52
N ILE A 150 -11.88 38.08 -8.39
CA ILE A 150 -12.70 37.46 -7.35
C ILE A 150 -11.99 37.59 -6.00
N LEU A 151 -10.71 37.21 -5.94
CA LEU A 151 -9.91 37.20 -4.71
C LEU A 151 -9.67 38.62 -4.17
N ILE A 152 -9.37 39.61 -5.02
CA ILE A 152 -9.21 41.01 -4.58
C ILE A 152 -10.52 41.58 -4.02
N LYS A 153 -11.67 41.15 -4.55
CA LYS A 153 -12.97 41.56 -4.04
C LYS A 153 -13.23 40.99 -2.65
N GLU A 154 -12.76 39.78 -2.40
CA GLU A 154 -12.90 39.08 -1.12
C GLU A 154 -11.91 39.59 -0.07
N GLU A 155 -10.63 39.73 -0.42
CA GLU A 155 -9.57 40.26 0.43
C GLU A 155 -8.61 41.16 -0.39
N PRO A 156 -8.72 42.49 -0.28
CA PRO A 156 -7.89 43.43 -1.04
C PRO A 156 -6.40 43.40 -0.71
N LYS A 157 -5.99 42.86 0.44
CA LYS A 157 -4.58 42.82 0.89
C LYS A 157 -3.77 41.65 0.33
N LEU A 158 -4.38 40.76 -0.46
CA LEU A 158 -3.68 39.62 -1.04
C LEU A 158 -2.57 40.06 -2.00
N SER A 159 -1.49 39.29 -2.01
CA SER A 159 -0.40 39.44 -2.97
C SER A 159 -0.45 38.35 -4.04
N PHE A 160 -0.12 38.71 -5.29
CA PHE A 160 -0.21 37.79 -6.43
C PHE A 160 1.13 37.64 -7.15
N LYS A 161 1.39 36.42 -7.64
CA LYS A 161 2.41 36.14 -8.63
C LYS A 161 1.74 35.69 -9.93
N TYR A 162 2.09 36.36 -11.01
CA TYR A 162 1.41 36.23 -12.29
C TYR A 162 2.16 35.30 -13.23
N TYR A 163 1.41 34.47 -13.96
CA TYR A 163 1.95 33.53 -14.93
C TYR A 163 1.22 33.65 -16.26
N GLU A 164 1.96 33.64 -17.37
CA GLU A 164 1.37 33.84 -18.70
C GLU A 164 0.46 32.69 -19.14
N THR A 165 0.84 31.46 -18.80
CA THR A 165 0.09 30.25 -19.11
C THR A 165 -0.10 29.41 -17.85
N ARG A 166 -1.09 28.52 -17.87
CA ARG A 166 -1.27 27.55 -16.77
C ARG A 166 -0.12 26.57 -16.68
N GLU A 167 0.52 26.27 -17.80
CA GLU A 167 1.75 25.48 -17.80
C GLU A 167 2.87 26.18 -17.04
N ALA A 168 3.08 27.48 -17.28
CA ALA A 168 4.07 28.26 -16.54
C ALA A 168 3.78 28.32 -15.03
N LEU A 169 2.50 28.43 -14.64
CA LEU A 169 2.08 28.36 -13.24
C LEU A 169 2.43 26.99 -12.63
N PHE A 170 2.09 25.90 -13.33
CA PHE A 170 2.41 24.55 -12.85
C PHE A 170 3.91 24.30 -12.79
N ASP A 171 4.69 24.75 -13.77
CA ASP A 171 6.15 24.62 -13.74
C ASP A 171 6.78 25.39 -12.57
N ALA A 172 6.22 26.55 -12.23
CA ALA A 172 6.66 27.30 -11.06
C ALA A 172 6.30 26.62 -9.73
N ILE A 173 5.16 25.91 -9.70
CA ILE A 173 4.81 25.03 -8.57
C ILE A 173 5.82 23.88 -8.45
N VAL A 174 6.24 23.27 -9.57
CA VAL A 174 7.27 22.21 -9.57
C VAL A 174 8.61 22.73 -9.06
N ARG A 175 8.95 23.97 -9.41
CA ARG A 175 10.17 24.66 -8.93
C ARG A 175 10.03 25.23 -7.51
N ASP A 176 8.93 24.92 -6.84
CA ASP A 176 8.62 25.36 -5.47
C ASP A 176 8.56 26.89 -5.28
N GLU A 177 8.28 27.63 -6.35
CA GLU A 177 8.25 29.10 -6.33
C GLU A 177 6.96 29.67 -5.74
N ILE A 178 5.89 28.87 -5.71
CA ILE A 178 4.56 29.26 -5.23
C ILE A 178 3.95 28.13 -4.41
N LYS A 179 3.42 28.51 -3.24
CA LYS A 179 2.78 27.60 -2.28
C LYS A 179 1.25 27.69 -2.27
N ILE A 180 0.67 28.64 -3.01
CA ILE A 180 -0.78 28.82 -3.11
C ILE A 180 -1.12 29.19 -4.55
N PHE A 181 -2.07 28.52 -5.18
CA PHE A 181 -2.55 28.93 -6.49
C PHE A 181 -4.06 28.85 -6.61
N ALA A 182 -4.63 29.69 -7.48
CA ALA A 182 -6.05 29.64 -7.79
C ALA A 182 -6.32 28.76 -9.02
N GLY A 183 -7.32 27.88 -8.92
CA GLY A 183 -7.67 26.96 -10.01
C GLY A 183 -9.15 26.56 -9.99
N MET A 184 -9.60 26.04 -11.12
CA MET A 184 -10.94 25.47 -11.26
C MET A 184 -10.95 24.04 -10.73
N GLU A 185 -12.07 23.62 -10.14
CA GLU A 185 -12.34 22.23 -9.81
C GLU A 185 -12.34 21.39 -11.08
N GLY A 186 -11.54 20.34 -11.11
CA GLY A 186 -11.49 19.48 -12.27
C GLY A 186 -10.23 18.65 -12.37
N TYR A 187 -10.27 17.79 -13.38
CA TYR A 187 -9.23 16.84 -13.72
C TYR A 187 -8.14 17.52 -14.55
N ILE A 188 -6.87 17.35 -14.15
CA ILE A 188 -5.72 17.71 -14.99
C ILE A 188 -5.43 16.53 -15.89
N ARG A 189 -5.34 16.82 -17.19
CA ARG A 189 -5.19 15.79 -18.22
C ARG A 189 -3.93 14.94 -18.07
N SER A 190 -2.84 15.53 -17.59
CA SER A 190 -1.57 14.83 -17.36
C SER A 190 -1.61 14.08 -16.03
N GLN A 191 -1.57 12.75 -16.11
CA GLN A 191 -1.58 11.87 -14.94
C GLN A 191 -0.37 12.11 -14.02
N GLU A 192 0.82 12.34 -14.59
CA GLU A 192 2.04 12.64 -13.83
C GLU A 192 1.91 13.97 -13.08
N ARG A 193 1.46 15.03 -13.76
CA ARG A 193 1.23 16.33 -13.13
C ARG A 193 0.14 16.26 -12.06
N GLN A 194 -0.95 15.53 -12.30
CA GLN A 194 -2.02 15.35 -11.32
C GLN A 194 -1.52 14.64 -10.05
N LYS A 195 -0.71 13.57 -10.19
CA LYS A 195 -0.10 12.86 -9.05
C LYS A 195 0.84 13.75 -8.24
N MET A 196 1.66 14.54 -8.92
CA MET A 196 2.56 15.48 -8.25
C MET A 196 1.80 16.59 -7.54
N LEU A 197 0.80 17.19 -8.21
CA LEU A 197 -0.02 18.25 -7.63
C LEU A 197 -0.84 17.75 -6.45
N SER A 198 -1.42 16.55 -6.48
CA SER A 198 -2.15 16.01 -5.32
C SER A 198 -1.25 15.73 -4.12
N LYS A 199 0.03 15.43 -4.35
CA LYS A 199 1.03 15.27 -3.29
C LYS A 199 1.41 16.61 -2.67
N LEU A 200 1.65 17.63 -3.49
CA LEU A 200 2.07 18.95 -3.04
C LEU A 200 0.91 19.77 -2.47
N PHE A 201 -0.28 19.66 -3.06
CA PHE A 201 -1.51 20.42 -2.78
C PHE A 201 -2.69 19.45 -2.58
N PRO A 202 -2.80 18.83 -1.41
CA PRO A 202 -3.85 17.85 -1.15
C PRO A 202 -5.23 18.50 -1.20
N ALA A 203 -6.25 17.79 -1.67
CA ALA A 203 -7.61 18.33 -1.80
C ALA A 203 -8.25 18.69 -0.44
N THR A 204 -7.73 18.14 0.66
CA THR A 204 -8.09 18.52 2.03
C THR A 204 -7.55 19.89 2.44
N ASN A 205 -6.59 20.44 1.68
CA ASN A 205 -6.00 21.75 1.88
C ASN A 205 -6.35 22.69 0.71
N ARG A 206 -7.64 22.97 0.55
CA ARG A 206 -8.16 23.93 -0.43
C ARG A 206 -9.27 24.78 0.19
N ILE A 207 -9.43 25.99 -0.32
CA ILE A 207 -10.50 26.92 0.07
C ILE A 207 -11.35 27.18 -1.17
N GLN A 208 -12.65 26.88 -1.13
CA GLN A 208 -13.56 27.22 -2.21
C GLN A 208 -13.79 28.73 -2.23
N ILE A 209 -13.56 29.37 -3.37
CA ILE A 209 -13.67 30.82 -3.54
C ILE A 209 -15.07 31.19 -4.04
N THR A 210 -15.50 30.57 -5.15
CA THR A 210 -16.81 30.82 -5.76
C THR A 210 -17.17 29.74 -6.77
N ARG A 211 -18.45 29.69 -7.16
CA ARG A 211 -18.89 29.06 -8.41
C ARG A 211 -18.75 30.07 -9.56
N THR A 212 -17.98 29.72 -10.58
CA THR A 212 -17.70 30.57 -11.74
C THR A 212 -18.61 30.16 -12.90
N LEU A 213 -19.41 31.11 -13.37
CA LEU A 213 -20.28 30.94 -14.54
C LEU A 213 -19.51 31.29 -15.82
N PHE A 214 -19.67 30.48 -16.87
CA PHE A 214 -19.11 30.71 -18.19
C PHE A 214 -20.12 31.39 -19.11
N TYR A 215 -19.75 32.57 -19.62
CA TYR A 215 -20.56 33.36 -20.51
C TYR A 215 -19.85 33.53 -21.86
N PRO A 216 -20.50 33.22 -22.98
CA PRO A 216 -20.07 33.70 -24.28
C PRO A 216 -19.89 35.23 -24.26
N ALA A 217 -18.86 35.72 -24.96
CA ALA A 217 -18.59 37.14 -25.02
C ALA A 217 -18.39 37.61 -26.47
N VAL A 218 -18.84 38.82 -26.75
CA VAL A 218 -18.68 39.51 -28.04
C VAL A 218 -18.08 40.90 -27.80
N ARG A 219 -17.66 41.58 -28.87
CA ARG A 219 -17.15 42.96 -28.74
C ARG A 219 -18.22 43.90 -28.18
N LYS A 220 -17.79 44.92 -27.42
CA LYS A 220 -18.71 45.93 -26.90
C LYS A 220 -19.53 46.55 -28.03
N GLY A 221 -20.85 46.61 -27.86
CA GLY A 221 -21.77 47.17 -28.85
C GLY A 221 -22.25 46.21 -29.94
N ASP A 222 -21.70 44.99 -30.05
CA ASP A 222 -22.13 43.97 -31.01
C ASP A 222 -23.42 43.25 -30.54
N LYS A 223 -24.52 44.01 -30.51
CA LYS A 223 -25.82 43.52 -30.03
C LYS A 223 -26.43 42.46 -30.95
N GLU A 224 -26.10 42.49 -32.23
CA GLU A 224 -26.61 41.53 -33.22
C GLU A 224 -26.02 40.13 -32.97
N THR A 225 -24.69 40.02 -32.86
CA THR A 225 -24.05 38.74 -32.55
C THR A 225 -24.47 38.26 -31.16
N LEU A 226 -24.57 39.15 -30.18
CA LEU A 226 -25.04 38.79 -28.84
C LEU A 226 -26.45 38.17 -28.85
N ALA A 227 -27.40 38.80 -29.55
CA ALA A 227 -28.76 38.31 -29.66
C ALA A 227 -28.81 36.96 -30.38
N LEU A 228 -28.00 36.79 -31.43
CA LEU A 228 -27.87 35.51 -32.14
C LEU A 228 -27.34 34.40 -31.23
N VAL A 229 -26.34 34.70 -30.39
CA VAL A 229 -25.78 33.73 -29.43
C VAL A 229 -26.84 33.29 -28.44
N ASN A 230 -27.51 34.23 -27.75
CA ASN A 230 -28.57 33.92 -26.80
C ASN A 230 -29.70 33.12 -27.46
N LYS A 231 -30.13 33.54 -28.65
CA LYS A 231 -31.16 32.81 -29.40
C LYS A 231 -30.74 31.36 -29.67
N GLY A 232 -29.55 31.14 -30.20
CA GLY A 232 -29.11 29.78 -30.53
C GLY A 232 -28.95 28.87 -29.30
N PHE A 233 -28.55 29.41 -28.15
CA PHE A 233 -28.47 28.62 -26.91
C PHE A 233 -29.84 28.35 -26.29
N ALA A 234 -30.81 29.26 -26.45
CA ALA A 234 -32.18 29.04 -26.02
C ALA A 234 -32.90 27.92 -26.81
N GLU A 235 -32.43 27.59 -28.01
CA GLU A 235 -32.95 26.45 -28.82
C GLU A 235 -32.31 25.10 -28.42
N ILE A 236 -31.25 25.09 -27.59
CA ILE A 236 -30.63 23.84 -27.13
C ILE A 236 -31.45 23.31 -25.94
N GLY A 237 -32.06 22.14 -26.11
CA GLY A 237 -32.82 21.49 -25.04
C GLY A 237 -31.95 21.09 -23.84
N GLU A 238 -32.53 21.17 -22.64
CA GLU A 238 -31.86 20.79 -21.38
C GLU A 238 -31.32 19.35 -21.41
N ASP A 239 -32.05 18.42 -22.04
CA ASP A 239 -31.62 17.02 -22.20
C ASP A 239 -30.28 16.89 -22.93
N PHE A 240 -30.03 17.74 -23.94
CA PHE A 240 -28.77 17.74 -24.67
C PHE A 240 -27.63 18.26 -23.78
N VAL A 241 -27.88 19.36 -23.06
CA VAL A 241 -26.90 19.93 -22.12
C VAL A 241 -26.55 18.90 -21.07
N GLU A 242 -27.55 18.27 -20.45
CA GLU A 242 -27.34 17.22 -19.45
C GLU A 242 -26.53 16.05 -20.03
N HIS A 243 -26.83 15.61 -21.25
CA HIS A 243 -26.10 14.53 -21.90
C HIS A 243 -24.63 14.90 -22.18
N VAL A 244 -24.35 16.13 -22.59
CA VAL A 244 -22.98 16.63 -22.78
C VAL A 244 -22.25 16.75 -21.44
N GLU A 245 -22.88 17.29 -20.41
CA GLU A 245 -22.31 17.37 -19.07
C GLU A 245 -22.00 15.98 -18.52
N ARG A 246 -22.91 15.02 -18.61
CA ARG A 246 -22.67 13.63 -18.19
C ARG A 246 -21.53 12.99 -18.97
N ARG A 247 -21.41 13.26 -20.28
CA ARG A 247 -20.31 12.74 -21.09
C ARG A 247 -18.94 13.22 -20.63
N TRP A 248 -18.81 14.49 -20.26
CA TRP A 248 -17.52 15.12 -19.91
C TRP A 248 -17.22 15.14 -18.40
N LEU A 249 -18.24 15.30 -17.58
CA LEU A 249 -18.16 15.44 -16.13
C LEU A 249 -18.54 14.15 -15.41
N GLY A 250 -19.49 13.38 -15.95
CA GLY A 250 -19.89 12.12 -15.35
C GLY A 250 -20.83 12.22 -14.15
N TYR A 251 -21.31 13.40 -13.79
CA TYR A 251 -22.28 13.63 -12.71
C TYR A 251 -23.15 14.86 -13.03
N LYS A 252 -24.30 15.00 -12.36
CA LYS A 252 -25.19 16.17 -12.50
C LYS A 252 -24.63 17.38 -11.76
N SER A 253 -24.54 18.53 -12.43
CA SER A 253 -24.02 19.79 -11.87
C SER A 253 -24.75 20.25 -10.59
N GLU A 254 -26.04 19.90 -10.43
CA GLU A 254 -26.86 20.33 -9.30
C GLU A 254 -26.52 19.65 -7.97
N ASN A 255 -25.90 18.46 -8.00
CA ASN A 255 -25.46 17.73 -6.80
C ASN A 255 -23.94 17.62 -6.82
N ALA A 256 -23.28 18.24 -5.84
CA ALA A 256 -21.84 18.49 -5.76
C ALA A 256 -20.92 17.23 -5.65
N GLY A 257 -21.31 16.05 -6.16
CA GLY A 257 -20.58 14.79 -6.01
C GLY A 257 -21.12 13.60 -6.80
N ILE A 258 -20.55 12.42 -6.54
CA ILE A 258 -20.91 11.14 -7.15
C ILE A 258 -21.73 10.31 -6.15
N SER A 259 -22.84 9.76 -6.60
CA SER A 259 -23.66 8.83 -5.82
C SER A 259 -23.24 7.38 -6.05
N ILE A 260 -22.95 6.65 -4.97
CA ILE A 260 -22.40 5.29 -5.00
C ILE A 260 -23.38 4.34 -4.30
N SER A 261 -24.05 3.46 -5.06
CA SER A 261 -24.92 2.45 -4.48
C SER A 261 -24.14 1.23 -4.01
N MET A 262 -24.56 0.65 -2.88
CA MET A 262 -23.85 -0.44 -2.22
C MET A 262 -24.80 -1.49 -1.65
N GLN A 263 -24.38 -2.76 -1.70
CA GLN A 263 -25.06 -3.87 -1.05
C GLN A 263 -24.68 -3.98 0.44
N LEU A 264 -25.61 -4.43 1.29
CA LEU A 264 -25.37 -4.65 2.72
C LEU A 264 -25.10 -6.11 3.08
N GLY A 265 -24.57 -6.36 4.28
CA GLY A 265 -24.43 -7.71 4.85
C GLY A 265 -23.23 -8.52 4.35
N VAL A 266 -22.17 -7.85 3.86
CA VAL A 266 -20.95 -8.50 3.35
C VAL A 266 -19.67 -7.96 4.02
N GLU A 267 -19.74 -7.66 5.32
CA GLU A 267 -18.58 -7.26 6.14
C GLU A 267 -17.44 -8.33 6.06
N PRO A 268 -16.16 -7.99 5.85
CA PRO A 268 -15.52 -6.68 6.00
C PRO A 268 -15.49 -5.81 4.74
N TYR A 269 -16.13 -6.22 3.65
CA TYR A 269 -16.07 -5.47 2.39
C TYR A 269 -16.97 -4.24 2.40
N ILE A 270 -18.24 -4.43 2.77
CA ILE A 270 -19.28 -3.41 2.74
C ILE A 270 -20.33 -3.75 3.80
N ASP A 271 -20.63 -2.80 4.68
CA ASP A 271 -21.82 -2.86 5.53
C ASP A 271 -22.23 -1.48 6.10
N MET A 272 -23.21 -1.47 7.00
CA MET A 272 -23.53 -0.33 7.85
C MET A 272 -22.98 -0.53 9.27
N GLY A 273 -22.25 0.47 9.75
CA GLY A 273 -21.84 0.53 11.14
C GLY A 273 -23.04 0.67 12.09
N ARG A 274 -22.81 0.41 13.38
CA ARG A 274 -23.82 0.58 14.45
C ARG A 274 -24.29 2.03 14.60
N ASP A 275 -23.47 2.97 14.15
CA ASP A 275 -23.76 4.40 14.06
C ASP A 275 -24.67 4.76 12.87
N GLY A 276 -25.04 3.79 12.04
CA GLY A 276 -25.82 4.01 10.83
C GLY A 276 -25.01 4.66 9.70
N VAL A 277 -23.68 4.58 9.75
CA VAL A 277 -22.79 5.11 8.70
C VAL A 277 -22.19 3.96 7.87
N PRO A 278 -22.09 4.10 6.53
CA PRO A 278 -21.38 3.16 5.69
C PRO A 278 -19.94 2.91 6.15
N HIS A 279 -19.57 1.63 6.24
CA HIS A 279 -18.21 1.18 6.55
C HIS A 279 -17.82 -0.09 5.76
N GLY A 280 -16.57 -0.50 5.86
CA GLY A 280 -16.00 -1.62 5.14
C GLY A 280 -14.85 -1.22 4.21
N LEU A 281 -14.13 -2.22 3.72
CA LEU A 281 -12.97 -2.05 2.86
C LEU A 281 -13.26 -1.17 1.64
N PHE A 282 -14.34 -1.47 0.89
CA PHE A 282 -14.62 -0.73 -0.34
C PHE A 282 -15.14 0.68 -0.04
N VAL A 283 -15.85 0.85 1.07
CA VAL A 283 -16.27 2.17 1.54
C VAL A 283 -15.05 3.04 1.84
N ASP A 284 -14.06 2.50 2.54
CA ASP A 284 -12.82 3.24 2.85
C ASP A 284 -11.96 3.50 1.60
N PHE A 285 -11.94 2.59 0.62
CA PHE A 285 -11.31 2.84 -0.70
C PHE A 285 -11.97 4.02 -1.43
N TRP A 286 -13.29 4.09 -1.43
CA TRP A 286 -14.02 5.20 -2.05
C TRP A 286 -13.90 6.51 -1.27
N LYS A 287 -13.85 6.47 0.07
CA LYS A 287 -13.54 7.64 0.89
C LYS A 287 -12.15 8.19 0.58
N LEU A 288 -11.15 7.30 0.47
CA LEU A 288 -9.80 7.71 0.06
C LEU A 288 -9.79 8.25 -1.38
N TRP A 289 -10.55 7.66 -2.28
CA TRP A 289 -10.73 8.18 -3.65
C TRP A 289 -11.31 9.60 -3.64
N SER A 290 -12.34 9.85 -2.82
CA SER A 290 -12.95 11.18 -2.63
C SER A 290 -11.94 12.17 -2.06
N GLU A 291 -11.14 11.76 -1.07
CA GLU A 291 -10.08 12.58 -0.49
C GLU A 291 -8.99 12.94 -1.53
N LYS A 292 -8.56 11.98 -2.36
CA LYS A 292 -7.52 12.22 -3.38
C LYS A 292 -8.01 13.12 -4.52
N THR A 293 -9.28 13.06 -4.86
CA THR A 293 -9.87 13.79 -5.99
C THR A 293 -10.50 15.12 -5.60
N GLY A 294 -10.92 15.27 -4.34
CA GLY A 294 -11.75 16.37 -3.87
C GLY A 294 -13.20 16.30 -4.36
N ILE A 295 -13.60 15.24 -5.07
CA ILE A 295 -14.98 15.07 -5.53
C ILE A 295 -15.77 14.45 -4.38
N SER A 296 -16.84 15.11 -3.94
CA SER A 296 -17.66 14.56 -2.85
C SER A 296 -18.37 13.28 -3.31
N ILE A 297 -18.61 12.38 -2.37
CA ILE A 297 -19.32 11.12 -2.63
C ILE A 297 -20.45 10.94 -1.62
N SER A 298 -21.52 10.29 -2.03
CA SER A 298 -22.59 9.84 -1.14
C SER A 298 -22.85 8.35 -1.37
N PHE A 299 -23.19 7.63 -0.30
CA PHE A 299 -23.47 6.20 -0.38
C PHE A 299 -24.97 5.92 -0.27
N ILE A 300 -25.47 5.02 -1.11
CA ILE A 300 -26.89 4.62 -1.16
C ILE A 300 -26.97 3.12 -0.85
N PRO A 301 -27.28 2.74 0.41
CA PRO A 301 -27.40 1.34 0.80
C PRO A 301 -28.64 0.67 0.18
N GLY A 302 -28.54 -0.63 -0.10
CA GLY A 302 -29.65 -1.43 -0.60
C GLY A 302 -29.34 -2.93 -0.63
N SER A 303 -30.24 -3.71 -1.24
CA SER A 303 -29.93 -5.10 -1.64
C SER A 303 -29.03 -5.11 -2.86
N MET A 304 -28.38 -6.23 -3.16
CA MET A 304 -27.55 -6.39 -4.37
C MET A 304 -28.29 -6.06 -5.67
N ASP A 305 -29.52 -6.57 -5.84
CA ASP A 305 -30.32 -6.29 -7.03
C ASP A 305 -30.79 -4.83 -7.04
N GLY A 306 -31.17 -4.30 -5.87
CA GLY A 306 -31.60 -2.91 -5.72
C GLY A 306 -30.46 -1.93 -6.04
N SER A 307 -29.24 -2.19 -5.58
CA SER A 307 -28.09 -1.33 -5.82
C SER A 307 -27.67 -1.33 -7.29
N LEU A 308 -27.75 -2.47 -7.98
CA LEU A 308 -27.56 -2.53 -9.43
C LEU A 308 -28.66 -1.77 -10.17
N GLN A 309 -29.92 -1.93 -9.76
CA GLN A 309 -31.05 -1.27 -10.40
C GLN A 309 -30.96 0.25 -10.26
N ASN A 310 -30.52 0.76 -9.10
CA ASN A 310 -30.26 2.19 -8.88
C ASN A 310 -29.28 2.76 -9.92
N VAL A 311 -28.24 2.00 -10.27
CA VAL A 311 -27.28 2.42 -11.30
C VAL A 311 -27.88 2.32 -12.70
N LYS A 312 -28.70 1.31 -12.98
CA LYS A 312 -29.37 1.19 -14.28
C LYS A 312 -30.39 2.30 -14.53
N THR A 313 -31.11 2.73 -13.50
CA THR A 313 -32.17 3.75 -13.61
C THR A 313 -31.68 5.19 -13.50
N GLY A 314 -30.41 5.41 -13.14
CA GLY A 314 -29.89 6.76 -12.94
C GLY A 314 -30.06 7.31 -11.53
N PHE A 315 -30.58 6.52 -10.58
CA PHE A 315 -30.71 6.92 -9.17
C PHE A 315 -29.36 6.96 -8.44
N ALA A 316 -28.41 6.11 -8.87
CA ALA A 316 -27.02 6.14 -8.45
C ALA A 316 -26.09 6.21 -9.67
N ASP A 317 -24.90 6.79 -9.54
CA ASP A 317 -23.93 6.91 -10.64
C ASP A 317 -23.03 5.66 -10.74
N VAL A 318 -22.70 5.07 -9.60
CA VAL A 318 -21.73 3.97 -9.50
C VAL A 318 -22.24 2.88 -8.58
N HIS A 319 -21.96 1.61 -8.92
CA HIS A 319 -22.04 0.49 -7.99
C HIS A 319 -20.68 0.31 -7.31
N ILE A 320 -20.66 0.25 -5.97
CA ILE A 320 -19.42 0.29 -5.17
C ILE A 320 -18.41 -0.82 -5.52
N GLY A 321 -18.91 -2.02 -5.82
CA GLY A 321 -18.12 -3.21 -6.17
C GLY A 321 -19.01 -4.40 -6.51
N TYR A 322 -18.82 -5.01 -7.69
CA TYR A 322 -19.61 -6.14 -8.18
C TYR A 322 -18.74 -7.19 -8.91
N PRO A 323 -19.01 -8.51 -8.78
CA PRO A 323 -18.26 -9.58 -9.45
C PRO A 323 -18.65 -9.75 -10.94
N GLU A 324 -18.47 -8.70 -11.73
CA GLU A 324 -18.83 -8.66 -13.15
C GLU A 324 -17.99 -9.66 -13.95
N SER A 325 -18.63 -10.58 -14.68
CA SER A 325 -17.98 -11.65 -15.43
C SER A 325 -18.82 -12.08 -16.64
N GLU A 326 -18.29 -12.98 -17.47
CA GLU A 326 -19.08 -13.53 -18.59
C GLU A 326 -20.34 -14.29 -18.11
N GLN A 327 -20.29 -14.88 -16.91
CA GLN A 327 -21.39 -15.62 -16.32
C GLN A 327 -22.36 -14.73 -15.52
N LEU A 328 -21.88 -13.61 -14.98
CA LEU A 328 -22.66 -12.65 -14.20
C LEU A 328 -22.60 -11.28 -14.87
N LYS A 329 -23.49 -11.09 -15.86
CA LYS A 329 -23.57 -9.84 -16.63
C LYS A 329 -24.61 -8.90 -16.03
N SER A 330 -24.16 -7.77 -15.48
CA SER A 330 -25.09 -6.72 -15.04
C SER A 330 -25.63 -5.89 -16.21
N GLY A 331 -24.91 -5.84 -17.34
CA GLY A 331 -25.16 -4.90 -18.44
C GLY A 331 -24.58 -3.49 -18.20
N LEU A 332 -23.85 -3.30 -17.10
CA LEU A 332 -23.11 -2.09 -16.77
C LEU A 332 -21.64 -2.22 -17.22
N VAL A 333 -20.93 -1.09 -17.24
CA VAL A 333 -19.52 -1.00 -17.65
C VAL A 333 -18.60 -1.06 -16.44
N ARG A 334 -17.51 -1.81 -16.56
CA ARG A 334 -16.43 -1.88 -15.56
C ARG A 334 -15.61 -0.60 -15.59
N ALA A 335 -15.80 0.26 -14.58
CA ALA A 335 -15.05 1.50 -14.45
C ALA A 335 -13.62 1.27 -13.91
N TRP A 336 -13.50 0.43 -12.88
CA TRP A 336 -12.24 0.15 -12.19
C TRP A 336 -12.28 -1.22 -11.49
N HIS A 337 -11.15 -1.94 -11.48
CA HIS A 337 -10.99 -3.15 -10.67
C HIS A 337 -10.66 -2.75 -9.23
N ILE A 338 -11.62 -2.95 -8.33
CA ILE A 338 -11.53 -2.52 -6.93
C ILE A 338 -10.69 -3.51 -6.11
N TYR A 339 -10.95 -4.81 -6.26
CA TYR A 339 -10.37 -5.84 -5.40
C TYR A 339 -10.58 -7.24 -5.97
N THR A 340 -9.75 -8.21 -5.59
CA THR A 340 -9.97 -9.64 -5.85
C THR A 340 -10.36 -10.37 -4.57
N ILE A 341 -11.56 -10.93 -4.51
CA ILE A 341 -12.03 -11.71 -3.36
C ILE A 341 -11.66 -13.18 -3.56
N ARG A 342 -11.07 -13.80 -2.54
CA ARG A 342 -10.72 -15.23 -2.54
C ARG A 342 -11.79 -16.02 -1.80
N SER A 343 -12.44 -16.95 -2.49
CA SER A 343 -13.39 -17.90 -1.86
C SER A 343 -12.72 -19.25 -1.63
N ARG A 344 -12.93 -19.81 -0.43
CA ARG A 344 -12.32 -21.07 0.02
C ARG A 344 -13.35 -21.98 0.66
N LEU A 345 -12.94 -23.22 0.89
CA LEU A 345 -13.77 -24.26 1.46
C LEU A 345 -13.67 -24.29 2.98
N PHE A 346 -14.80 -24.51 3.64
CA PHE A 346 -14.95 -24.57 5.09
C PHE A 346 -15.66 -25.86 5.53
N THR A 347 -15.14 -26.51 6.56
CA THR A 347 -15.71 -27.71 7.20
C THR A 347 -16.05 -27.44 8.66
N TYR A 348 -16.98 -28.20 9.22
CA TYR A 348 -17.38 -28.11 10.64
C TYR A 348 -16.80 -29.27 11.44
N GLY A 349 -16.24 -28.99 12.63
CA GLY A 349 -15.82 -29.97 13.63
C GLY A 349 -14.55 -30.76 13.31
N GLN A 350 -14.15 -30.87 12.05
CA GLN A 350 -12.94 -31.58 11.63
C GLN A 350 -12.16 -30.79 10.57
N GLN A 351 -10.84 -30.74 10.74
CA GLN A 351 -9.93 -30.23 9.72
C GLN A 351 -9.77 -31.26 8.61
N MET A 352 -9.89 -30.80 7.37
CA MET A 352 -9.78 -31.65 6.19
C MET A 352 -8.32 -31.71 5.71
N SER A 353 -7.90 -32.90 5.26
CA SER A 353 -6.54 -33.13 4.77
C SER A 353 -6.48 -33.25 3.24
N SER A 354 -7.54 -33.80 2.62
CA SER A 354 -7.64 -34.03 1.18
C SER A 354 -9.03 -33.68 0.64
N LEU A 355 -9.12 -33.33 -0.64
CA LEU A 355 -10.41 -33.16 -1.32
C LEU A 355 -11.16 -34.48 -1.52
N ASP A 356 -10.48 -35.62 -1.43
CA ASP A 356 -11.10 -36.95 -1.57
C ASP A 356 -12.17 -37.20 -0.48
N ASP A 357 -12.04 -36.55 0.67
CA ASP A 357 -13.00 -36.61 1.79
C ASP A 357 -14.40 -36.10 1.40
N LEU A 358 -14.50 -35.37 0.28
CA LEU A 358 -15.72 -34.76 -0.23
C LEU A 358 -16.39 -35.55 -1.38
N GLU A 359 -15.82 -36.68 -1.80
CA GLU A 359 -16.42 -37.51 -2.85
C GLU A 359 -17.83 -37.99 -2.43
N GLY A 360 -18.83 -37.76 -3.29
CA GLY A 360 -20.22 -38.12 -3.03
C GLY A 360 -20.93 -37.30 -1.94
N LYS A 361 -20.24 -36.35 -1.29
CA LYS A 361 -20.80 -35.49 -0.25
C LYS A 361 -21.51 -34.27 -0.85
N ARG A 362 -22.38 -33.64 -0.04
CA ARG A 362 -23.08 -32.39 -0.38
C ARG A 362 -22.23 -31.19 0.06
N ILE A 363 -22.04 -30.22 -0.83
CA ILE A 363 -21.27 -28.99 -0.64
C ILE A 363 -22.21 -27.78 -0.74
N GLY A 364 -22.19 -26.93 0.27
CA GLY A 364 -22.96 -25.69 0.32
C GLY A 364 -22.36 -24.58 -0.54
N VAL A 365 -23.20 -23.83 -1.25
CA VAL A 365 -22.81 -22.64 -2.03
C VAL A 365 -23.98 -21.66 -2.18
N PHE A 366 -23.72 -20.37 -2.40
CA PHE A 366 -24.78 -19.42 -2.76
C PHE A 366 -25.14 -19.53 -4.25
N PRO A 367 -26.43 -19.43 -4.65
CA PRO A 367 -26.87 -19.51 -6.05
C PRO A 367 -26.17 -18.52 -7.00
N THR A 368 -25.82 -17.33 -6.50
CA THR A 368 -25.22 -16.23 -7.26
C THR A 368 -23.68 -16.25 -7.24
N SER A 369 -23.06 -17.32 -6.75
CA SER A 369 -21.60 -17.38 -6.60
C SER A 369 -20.88 -17.40 -7.96
N PRO A 370 -19.93 -16.47 -8.20
CA PRO A 370 -19.25 -16.32 -9.50
C PRO A 370 -18.37 -17.52 -9.88
N TYR A 371 -18.05 -18.40 -8.92
CA TYR A 371 -17.16 -19.54 -9.09
C TYR A 371 -17.88 -20.89 -9.22
N ILE A 372 -19.22 -20.95 -9.27
CA ILE A 372 -19.97 -22.24 -9.28
C ILE A 372 -19.48 -23.19 -10.38
N THR A 373 -19.24 -22.69 -11.59
CA THR A 373 -18.77 -23.52 -12.70
C THR A 373 -17.36 -24.07 -12.44
N LYS A 374 -16.47 -23.25 -11.85
CA LYS A 374 -15.12 -23.67 -11.47
C LYS A 374 -15.16 -24.69 -10.34
N LEU A 375 -16.05 -24.49 -9.35
CA LEU A 375 -16.26 -25.41 -8.24
C LEU A 375 -16.76 -26.79 -8.72
N LYS A 376 -17.76 -26.83 -9.60
CA LYS A 376 -18.25 -28.09 -10.20
C LYS A 376 -17.17 -28.84 -10.96
N LYS A 377 -16.24 -28.11 -11.59
CA LYS A 377 -15.09 -28.72 -12.29
C LYS A 377 -14.03 -29.25 -11.32
N ALA A 378 -13.80 -28.56 -10.20
CA ALA A 378 -12.85 -28.96 -9.17
C ALA A 378 -13.35 -30.16 -8.34
N LEU A 379 -14.67 -30.25 -8.09
CA LEU A 379 -15.32 -31.29 -7.31
C LEU A 379 -16.44 -31.98 -8.11
N PRO A 380 -16.12 -32.71 -9.20
CA PRO A 380 -17.13 -33.24 -10.12
C PRO A 380 -17.98 -34.36 -9.53
N LYS A 381 -17.49 -35.04 -8.49
CA LYS A 381 -18.17 -36.15 -7.81
C LYS A 381 -19.01 -35.70 -6.60
N SER A 382 -18.95 -34.42 -6.24
CA SER A 382 -19.69 -33.88 -5.10
C SER A 382 -21.01 -33.27 -5.54
N GLN A 383 -22.02 -33.31 -4.68
CA GLN A 383 -23.34 -32.72 -4.94
C GLN A 383 -23.36 -31.27 -4.45
N ILE A 384 -23.97 -30.36 -5.21
CA ILE A 384 -24.11 -28.96 -4.81
C ILE A 384 -25.47 -28.75 -4.12
N ARG A 385 -25.46 -28.10 -2.96
CA ARG A 385 -26.67 -27.65 -2.25
C ARG A 385 -26.64 -26.14 -2.10
N PHE A 386 -27.71 -25.48 -2.52
CA PHE A 386 -27.81 -24.03 -2.45
C PHE A 386 -28.39 -23.56 -1.12
N TYR A 387 -27.91 -22.41 -0.66
CA TYR A 387 -28.39 -21.71 0.53
C TYR A 387 -28.52 -20.21 0.24
N ASP A 388 -29.53 -19.58 0.84
CA ASP A 388 -29.82 -18.15 0.63
C ASP A 388 -29.14 -17.23 1.66
N SER A 389 -28.58 -17.79 2.74
CA SER A 389 -27.87 -17.04 3.78
C SER A 389 -26.72 -17.82 4.39
N MET A 390 -25.72 -17.10 4.92
CA MET A 390 -24.60 -17.69 5.64
C MET A 390 -25.06 -18.45 6.90
N GLU A 391 -26.10 -17.94 7.56
CA GLU A 391 -26.70 -18.60 8.72
C GLU A 391 -27.30 -19.97 8.37
N ALA A 392 -28.06 -20.07 7.28
CA ALA A 392 -28.63 -21.33 6.84
C ALA A 392 -27.54 -22.32 6.40
N MET A 393 -26.49 -21.83 5.74
CA MET A 393 -25.36 -22.63 5.27
C MET A 393 -24.54 -23.21 6.43
N THR A 394 -24.16 -22.36 7.40
CA THR A 394 -23.41 -22.79 8.58
C THR A 394 -24.23 -23.72 9.47
N ARG A 395 -25.54 -23.47 9.63
CA ARG A 395 -26.46 -24.41 10.32
C ARG A 395 -26.55 -25.75 9.60
N GLY A 396 -26.62 -25.73 8.27
CA GLY A 396 -26.57 -26.94 7.45
C GLY A 396 -25.29 -27.75 7.68
N ALA A 397 -24.14 -27.10 7.76
CA ALA A 397 -22.89 -27.77 8.08
C ALA A 397 -22.91 -28.38 9.49
N LYS A 398 -23.39 -27.64 10.50
CA LYS A 398 -23.53 -28.12 11.89
C LYS A 398 -24.45 -29.35 12.01
N ASN A 399 -25.52 -29.38 11.24
CA ASN A 399 -26.50 -30.47 11.23
C ASN A 399 -26.07 -31.67 10.39
N GLY A 400 -24.93 -31.60 9.69
CA GLY A 400 -24.49 -32.65 8.75
C GLY A 400 -25.28 -32.68 7.44
N ASP A 401 -26.05 -31.64 7.14
CA ASP A 401 -26.75 -31.49 5.86
C ASP A 401 -25.78 -31.33 4.68
N ILE A 402 -24.63 -30.71 4.94
CA ILE A 402 -23.52 -30.55 4.00
C ILE A 402 -22.23 -30.92 4.73
N ALA A 403 -21.27 -31.51 4.01
CA ALA A 403 -19.97 -31.85 4.56
C ALA A 403 -19.03 -30.63 4.62
N ALA A 404 -19.19 -29.71 3.66
CA ALA A 404 -18.43 -28.48 3.57
C ALA A 404 -19.24 -27.41 2.84
N PHE A 405 -18.79 -26.16 2.87
CA PHE A 405 -19.30 -25.10 2.01
C PHE A 405 -18.16 -24.25 1.45
N VAL A 406 -18.43 -23.53 0.36
CA VAL A 406 -17.48 -22.58 -0.24
C VAL A 406 -18.06 -21.17 -0.17
N ALA A 407 -17.28 -20.22 0.33
CA ALA A 407 -17.64 -18.83 0.45
C ALA A 407 -16.39 -17.92 0.51
N ALA A 408 -16.58 -16.60 0.42
CA ALA A 408 -15.49 -15.62 0.55
C ALA A 408 -14.80 -15.76 1.92
N GLY A 409 -13.47 -15.90 1.93
CA GLY A 409 -12.69 -16.20 3.14
C GLY A 409 -12.91 -15.18 4.25
N ALA A 410 -12.53 -13.93 3.99
CA ALA A 410 -12.66 -12.84 4.96
C ALA A 410 -14.11 -12.59 5.43
N TRP A 411 -15.12 -12.74 4.56
CA TRP A 411 -16.52 -12.59 4.96
C TRP A 411 -16.96 -13.71 5.90
N THR A 412 -16.65 -14.95 5.55
CA THR A 412 -16.93 -16.12 6.39
C THR A 412 -16.25 -16.00 7.74
N GLN A 413 -14.99 -15.57 7.78
CA GLN A 413 -14.26 -15.36 9.02
C GLN A 413 -14.91 -14.27 9.89
N SER A 414 -15.26 -13.11 9.32
CA SER A 414 -15.95 -12.04 10.05
C SER A 414 -17.28 -12.53 10.63
N TYR A 415 -18.09 -13.22 9.81
CA TYR A 415 -19.38 -13.78 10.22
C TYR A 415 -19.23 -14.79 11.38
N LEU A 416 -18.30 -15.75 11.24
CA LEU A 416 -18.08 -16.78 12.24
C LEU A 416 -17.57 -16.22 13.57
N LEU A 417 -16.75 -15.16 13.54
CA LEU A 417 -16.28 -14.48 14.74
C LEU A 417 -17.41 -13.74 15.46
N GLU A 418 -18.24 -13.00 14.72
CA GLU A 418 -19.40 -12.30 15.27
C GLU A 418 -20.37 -13.28 15.97
N HIS A 419 -20.55 -14.47 15.39
CA HIS A 419 -21.44 -15.51 15.91
C HIS A 419 -20.75 -16.50 16.86
N GLN A 420 -19.52 -16.20 17.30
CA GLN A 420 -18.73 -17.04 18.24
C GLN A 420 -18.56 -18.50 17.77
N ALA A 421 -18.57 -18.74 16.47
CA ALA A 421 -18.50 -20.06 15.86
C ALA A 421 -17.13 -20.36 15.22
N TRP A 422 -16.20 -19.39 15.19
CA TRP A 422 -14.90 -19.54 14.52
C TRP A 422 -14.10 -20.78 14.97
N GLY A 423 -14.14 -21.14 16.26
CA GLY A 423 -13.44 -22.31 16.78
C GLY A 423 -13.98 -23.66 16.30
N ASP A 424 -15.20 -23.69 15.74
CA ASP A 424 -15.85 -24.92 15.30
C ASP A 424 -15.65 -25.21 13.80
N PHE A 425 -15.10 -24.25 13.04
CA PHE A 425 -14.94 -24.36 11.60
C PHE A 425 -13.47 -24.34 11.20
N PHE A 426 -13.14 -25.08 10.15
CA PHE A 426 -11.79 -25.20 9.60
C PHE A 426 -11.79 -24.78 8.14
N GLN A 427 -10.82 -23.97 7.75
CA GLN A 427 -10.62 -23.53 6.38
C GLN A 427 -9.65 -24.48 5.67
N PHE A 428 -9.90 -24.76 4.39
CA PHE A 428 -9.01 -25.53 3.52
C PHE A 428 -8.38 -24.62 2.47
N ASP A 429 -7.10 -24.30 2.64
CA ASP A 429 -6.40 -23.28 1.86
C ASP A 429 -6.01 -23.71 0.45
N SER A 430 -5.83 -25.02 0.20
CA SER A 430 -5.33 -25.52 -1.08
C SER A 430 -6.35 -25.39 -2.24
N LEU A 431 -7.62 -25.09 -1.95
CA LEU A 431 -8.66 -24.87 -2.96
C LEU A 431 -9.21 -23.44 -2.86
N GLU A 432 -8.86 -22.61 -3.84
CA GLU A 432 -9.22 -21.20 -3.87
C GLU A 432 -9.89 -20.79 -5.18
N PHE A 433 -10.88 -19.91 -5.08
CA PHE A 433 -11.58 -19.31 -6.21
C PHE A 433 -11.47 -17.78 -6.16
N PRO A 434 -10.52 -17.17 -6.90
CA PRO A 434 -10.42 -15.71 -6.99
C PRO A 434 -11.57 -15.14 -7.84
N THR A 435 -12.13 -14.04 -7.37
CA THR A 435 -13.23 -13.29 -7.98
C THR A 435 -12.85 -11.82 -8.06
N GLU A 436 -12.72 -11.30 -9.27
CA GLU A 436 -12.47 -9.87 -9.50
C GLU A 436 -13.74 -9.07 -9.22
N ILE A 437 -13.60 -7.98 -8.46
CA ILE A 437 -14.66 -7.06 -8.09
C ILE A 437 -14.42 -5.73 -8.77
N TYR A 438 -15.44 -5.22 -9.44
CA TYR A 438 -15.38 -4.00 -10.23
C TYR A 438 -16.34 -2.93 -9.72
N ALA A 439 -15.90 -1.67 -9.71
CA ALA A 439 -16.82 -0.55 -9.71
C ALA A 439 -17.54 -0.49 -11.05
N LEU A 440 -18.87 -0.42 -11.04
CA LEU A 440 -19.70 -0.45 -12.26
C LEU A 440 -20.44 0.87 -12.47
N THR A 441 -20.61 1.28 -13.72
CA THR A 441 -21.37 2.48 -14.10
C THR A 441 -22.06 2.28 -15.46
N ARG A 442 -22.89 3.22 -15.89
CA ARG A 442 -23.61 3.14 -17.17
C ARG A 442 -22.66 3.34 -18.36
N ASN A 443 -22.96 2.72 -19.49
CA ASN A 443 -22.14 2.82 -20.72
C ASN A 443 -22.06 4.24 -21.31
N VAL A 444 -23.03 5.10 -20.99
CA VAL A 444 -23.08 6.49 -21.49
C VAL A 444 -22.15 7.45 -20.74
N GLU A 445 -21.43 6.98 -19.71
CA GLU A 445 -20.72 7.84 -18.75
C GLU A 445 -19.19 7.71 -18.86
N LEU A 446 -18.66 7.85 -20.07
CA LEU A 446 -17.21 7.78 -20.31
C LEU A 446 -16.42 8.80 -19.46
N GLY A 447 -16.96 9.99 -19.24
CA GLY A 447 -16.39 10.99 -18.33
C GLY A 447 -16.28 10.48 -16.91
N LEU A 448 -17.31 9.79 -16.41
CA LEU A 448 -17.31 9.19 -15.07
C LEU A 448 -16.29 8.05 -14.97
N VAL A 449 -16.28 7.13 -15.93
CA VAL A 449 -15.31 6.02 -15.99
C VAL A 449 -13.87 6.54 -15.91
N ASN A 450 -13.55 7.55 -16.72
CA ASN A 450 -12.21 8.14 -16.74
C ASN A 450 -11.87 8.83 -15.41
N ARG A 451 -12.83 9.49 -14.76
CA ARG A 451 -12.63 10.10 -13.44
C ARG A 451 -12.39 9.06 -12.36
N ILE A 452 -13.20 8.01 -12.30
CA ILE A 452 -13.06 6.92 -11.33
C ILE A 452 -11.66 6.32 -11.46
N ARG A 453 -11.28 5.91 -12.67
CA ARG A 453 -9.94 5.36 -12.98
C ARG A 453 -8.82 6.31 -12.56
N SER A 454 -8.96 7.58 -12.89
CA SER A 454 -7.95 8.60 -12.57
C SER A 454 -7.80 8.82 -11.07
N GLY A 455 -8.90 8.87 -10.33
CA GLY A 455 -8.86 9.03 -8.88
C GLY A 455 -8.24 7.83 -8.18
N PHE A 456 -8.57 6.60 -8.60
CA PHE A 456 -7.93 5.40 -8.03
C PHE A 456 -6.45 5.31 -8.38
N ASN A 457 -6.05 5.81 -9.56
CA ASN A 457 -4.64 5.92 -9.93
C ASN A 457 -3.83 6.91 -9.05
N LEU A 458 -4.48 7.78 -8.27
CA LEU A 458 -3.81 8.65 -7.29
C LEU A 458 -3.52 7.93 -5.97
N ILE A 459 -4.14 6.78 -5.73
CA ILE A 459 -3.99 6.00 -4.51
C ILE A 459 -2.81 5.04 -4.69
N THR A 460 -1.93 5.01 -3.70
CA THR A 460 -0.75 4.15 -3.70
C THR A 460 -1.06 2.78 -3.07
N TYR A 461 -0.30 1.76 -3.47
CA TYR A 461 -0.39 0.42 -2.87
C TYR A 461 -0.24 0.42 -1.34
N PRO A 462 0.72 1.14 -0.73
CA PRO A 462 0.81 1.21 0.74
C PRO A 462 -0.43 1.81 1.41
N GLU A 463 -1.11 2.76 0.76
CA GLU A 463 -2.35 3.33 1.30
C GLU A 463 -3.50 2.30 1.24
N LEU A 464 -3.61 1.55 0.14
CA LEU A 464 -4.58 0.45 0.01
C LEU A 464 -4.29 -0.68 1.00
N ALA A 465 -3.01 -1.07 1.14
CA ALA A 465 -2.56 -2.09 2.09
C ALA A 465 -2.87 -1.70 3.55
N LYS A 466 -2.72 -0.42 3.91
CA LYS A 466 -3.08 0.08 5.25
C LYS A 466 -4.58 -0.04 5.51
N ILE A 467 -5.42 0.29 4.53
CA ILE A 467 -6.87 0.11 4.63
C ILE A 467 -7.22 -1.38 4.67
N GLU A 468 -6.57 -2.21 3.86
CA GLU A 468 -6.75 -3.66 3.82
C GLU A 468 -6.42 -4.31 5.17
N GLN A 469 -5.28 -3.96 5.77
CA GLN A 469 -4.88 -4.46 7.09
C GLN A 469 -5.90 -4.13 8.20
N LYS A 470 -6.59 -2.99 8.09
CA LYS A 470 -7.65 -2.61 9.04
C LYS A 470 -8.86 -3.55 8.95
N TRP A 471 -9.18 -4.03 7.75
CA TRP A 471 -10.43 -4.77 7.48
C TRP A 471 -10.23 -6.29 7.34
N MET A 472 -9.03 -6.73 6.96
CA MET A 472 -8.73 -8.13 6.64
C MET A 472 -7.93 -8.80 7.75
N LEU A 473 -8.58 -9.77 8.41
CA LEU A 473 -8.03 -10.53 9.52
C LEU A 473 -6.98 -11.57 9.10
N ASN A 474 -7.15 -12.17 7.93
CA ASN A 474 -6.24 -13.19 7.41
C ASN A 474 -5.31 -12.59 6.34
N ILE A 475 -3.99 -12.70 6.56
CA ILE A 475 -2.97 -12.25 5.59
C ILE A 475 -3.13 -12.91 4.22
N ASN A 476 -3.65 -14.15 4.15
CA ASN A 476 -3.87 -14.86 2.89
C ASN A 476 -5.06 -14.28 2.09
N ASP A 477 -5.86 -13.40 2.69
CA ASP A 477 -6.94 -12.66 2.02
C ASP A 477 -6.51 -11.26 1.56
N HIS A 478 -5.27 -10.87 1.85
CA HIS A 478 -4.69 -9.59 1.43
C HIS A 478 -4.29 -9.66 -0.05
N ASN A 479 -4.73 -8.68 -0.84
CA ASN A 479 -4.30 -8.46 -2.22
C ASN A 479 -3.16 -7.47 -2.31
N PHE A 480 -3.07 -6.58 -1.32
CA PHE A 480 -2.07 -5.54 -1.24
C PHE A 480 -1.03 -5.92 -0.18
N THR A 481 -0.51 -7.15 -0.28
CA THR A 481 0.67 -7.58 0.48
C THR A 481 1.92 -6.94 -0.12
N ASN A 482 2.88 -6.58 0.74
CA ASN A 482 4.17 -6.05 0.31
C ASN A 482 5.10 -7.13 -0.32
N GLU A 483 4.60 -8.31 -0.75
CA GLU A 483 5.44 -9.43 -1.20
C GLU A 483 4.89 -10.19 -2.44
N GLU A 484 5.81 -10.36 -3.42
CA GLU A 484 5.94 -11.40 -4.45
C GLU A 484 4.81 -11.61 -5.49
N GLN A 485 4.68 -10.70 -6.47
CA GLN A 485 4.22 -11.08 -7.82
C GLN A 485 5.42 -11.12 -8.77
N GLN A 486 5.45 -12.05 -9.73
CA GLN A 486 6.46 -12.04 -10.80
C GLN A 486 6.34 -10.73 -11.61
N LEU A 487 7.47 -10.13 -11.96
CA LEU A 487 7.50 -8.88 -12.71
C LEU A 487 6.87 -9.02 -14.12
N ILE A 488 5.64 -8.55 -14.29
CA ILE A 488 4.96 -8.52 -15.59
C ILE A 488 5.47 -7.32 -16.40
N LEU A 489 6.41 -7.59 -17.30
CA LEU A 489 6.99 -6.59 -18.19
C LEU A 489 6.12 -6.35 -19.43
N SER A 490 5.90 -5.09 -19.80
CA SER A 490 5.25 -4.70 -21.06
C SER A 490 6.08 -5.12 -22.27
N GLN A 491 5.48 -5.19 -23.47
CA GLN A 491 6.23 -5.54 -24.69
C GLN A 491 7.39 -4.57 -24.96
N HIS A 492 7.18 -3.27 -24.75
CA HIS A 492 8.24 -2.26 -24.87
C HIS A 492 9.37 -2.47 -23.86
N GLN A 493 9.04 -2.84 -22.62
CA GLN A 493 10.05 -3.12 -21.59
C GLN A 493 10.86 -4.39 -21.89
N LYS A 494 10.21 -5.44 -22.41
CA LYS A 494 10.89 -6.66 -22.87
C LYS A 494 11.82 -6.38 -24.05
N GLN A 495 11.44 -5.50 -24.96
CA GLN A 495 12.29 -5.06 -26.07
C GLN A 495 13.50 -4.24 -25.56
N LEU A 496 13.29 -3.32 -24.63
CA LEU A 496 14.38 -2.55 -24.02
C LEU A 496 15.41 -3.45 -23.32
N LEU A 497 14.95 -4.52 -22.64
CA LEU A 497 15.84 -5.49 -22.00
C LEU A 497 16.56 -6.39 -23.01
N SER A 498 15.94 -6.72 -24.14
CA SER A 498 16.59 -7.56 -25.15
C SER A 498 17.73 -6.83 -25.89
N GLU A 499 17.66 -5.50 -25.97
CA GLU A 499 18.72 -4.63 -26.48
C GLU A 499 19.93 -4.55 -25.54
N VAL A 500 19.75 -4.89 -24.26
CA VAL A 500 20.76 -4.76 -23.19
C VAL A 500 21.10 -6.15 -22.64
N LYS A 501 21.95 -6.89 -23.36
CA LYS A 501 22.36 -8.26 -22.95
C LYS A 501 23.28 -8.31 -21.72
N THR A 502 24.13 -7.31 -21.50
CA THR A 502 25.07 -7.30 -20.38
C THR A 502 25.35 -5.86 -19.96
N LEU A 503 25.25 -5.58 -18.66
CA LEU A 503 25.52 -4.28 -18.05
C LEU A 503 26.76 -4.34 -17.17
N LYS A 504 27.55 -3.28 -17.15
CA LYS A 504 28.69 -3.13 -16.24
C LYS A 504 28.27 -2.35 -15.01
N LEU A 505 28.30 -2.97 -13.84
CA LEU A 505 28.02 -2.34 -12.54
C LEU A 505 29.33 -1.99 -11.83
N GLY A 506 29.54 -0.72 -11.49
CA GLY A 506 30.60 -0.31 -10.58
C GLY A 506 30.14 -0.34 -9.11
N TYR A 507 31.00 -0.78 -8.20
CA TYR A 507 30.74 -0.78 -6.75
C TYR A 507 31.98 -0.40 -5.95
N LEU A 508 31.80 0.06 -4.72
CA LEU A 508 32.91 0.36 -3.79
C LEU A 508 33.41 -0.93 -3.12
N ALA A 509 34.65 -1.33 -3.38
CA ALA A 509 35.20 -2.62 -2.94
C ALA A 509 35.49 -2.71 -1.43
N ASN A 510 35.39 -1.60 -0.71
CA ASN A 510 35.80 -1.44 0.70
C ASN A 510 34.63 -1.07 1.63
N SER A 511 33.38 -1.30 1.24
CA SER A 511 32.18 -0.87 1.98
C SER A 511 31.40 -2.05 2.59
N SER A 512 32.09 -2.99 3.25
CA SER A 512 31.44 -4.10 3.96
C SER A 512 30.52 -3.60 5.11
N PRO A 513 29.33 -4.18 5.33
CA PRO A 513 28.70 -5.32 4.64
C PRO A 513 27.86 -4.94 3.41
N MET A 514 27.79 -3.67 3.03
CA MET A 514 26.95 -3.19 1.92
C MET A 514 27.43 -3.71 0.57
N GLU A 515 28.69 -3.45 0.27
CA GLU A 515 29.34 -3.86 -0.97
C GLU A 515 30.83 -3.95 -0.72
N PHE A 516 31.45 -5.06 -1.10
CA PHE A 516 32.88 -5.25 -0.97
C PHE A 516 33.36 -6.37 -1.90
N THR A 517 34.67 -6.47 -2.03
CA THR A 517 35.30 -7.60 -2.71
C THR A 517 35.70 -8.65 -1.68
N ASP A 518 35.20 -9.88 -1.83
CA ASP A 518 35.47 -10.96 -0.89
C ASP A 518 36.86 -11.60 -1.07
N SER A 519 37.18 -12.59 -0.25
CA SER A 519 38.45 -13.34 -0.33
C SER A 519 38.68 -14.09 -1.64
N LYS A 520 37.65 -14.28 -2.46
CA LYS A 520 37.70 -14.92 -3.79
C LYS A 520 37.71 -13.89 -4.92
N ASN A 521 37.88 -12.61 -4.58
CA ASN A 521 37.88 -11.49 -5.52
C ASN A 521 36.53 -11.30 -6.23
N GLN A 522 35.42 -11.67 -5.58
CA GLN A 522 34.06 -11.55 -6.11
C GLN A 522 33.29 -10.42 -5.44
N PHE A 523 32.30 -9.87 -6.15
CA PHE A 523 31.39 -8.88 -5.61
C PHE A 523 30.49 -9.52 -4.55
N ALA A 524 30.56 -9.01 -3.31
CA ALA A 524 29.87 -9.54 -2.15
C ALA A 524 29.25 -8.42 -1.30
N GLY A 525 28.30 -8.80 -0.45
CA GLY A 525 27.56 -7.89 0.42
C GLY A 525 26.08 -7.78 0.07
N ILE A 526 25.39 -6.92 0.79
CA ILE A 526 23.94 -6.69 0.64
C ILE A 526 23.60 -6.24 -0.79
N ASN A 527 24.37 -5.32 -1.36
CA ASN A 527 24.16 -4.85 -2.74
C ASN A 527 24.41 -5.97 -3.76
N ALA A 528 25.32 -6.91 -3.50
CA ALA A 528 25.55 -8.05 -4.38
C ALA A 528 24.32 -8.99 -4.40
N ASP A 529 23.73 -9.26 -3.24
CA ASP A 529 22.49 -10.05 -3.15
C ASP A 529 21.30 -9.33 -3.82
N LEU A 530 21.19 -8.01 -3.66
CA LEU A 530 20.17 -7.21 -4.35
C LEU A 530 20.37 -7.21 -5.87
N VAL A 531 21.62 -7.11 -6.34
CA VAL A 531 21.94 -7.20 -7.78
C VAL A 531 21.58 -8.56 -8.34
N ALA A 532 21.86 -9.65 -7.62
CA ALA A 532 21.46 -10.99 -8.03
C ALA A 532 19.93 -11.13 -8.15
N LEU A 533 19.15 -10.48 -7.27
CA LEU A 533 17.70 -10.43 -7.39
C LEU A 533 17.25 -9.60 -8.61
N ILE A 534 17.90 -8.46 -8.87
CA ILE A 534 17.62 -7.64 -10.07
C ILE A 534 17.93 -8.41 -11.36
N GLU A 535 19.06 -9.12 -11.43
CA GLU A 535 19.41 -9.99 -12.56
C GLU A 535 18.34 -11.04 -12.80
N LYS A 536 17.88 -11.69 -11.72
CA LYS A 536 16.85 -12.73 -11.77
C LYS A 536 15.49 -12.18 -12.24
N GLU A 537 15.05 -11.05 -11.69
CA GLU A 537 13.75 -10.43 -12.00
C GLU A 537 13.70 -9.85 -13.42
N LEU A 538 14.80 -9.23 -13.88
CA LEU A 538 14.86 -8.58 -15.19
C LEU A 538 15.37 -9.48 -16.31
N GLY A 539 15.93 -10.66 -15.99
CA GLY A 539 16.51 -11.57 -16.98
C GLY A 539 17.72 -11.00 -17.71
N ILE A 540 18.50 -10.14 -17.03
CA ILE A 540 19.71 -9.50 -17.56
C ILE A 540 20.96 -10.04 -16.88
N ARG A 541 22.12 -9.81 -17.50
CA ARG A 541 23.43 -10.12 -16.91
C ARG A 541 24.14 -8.85 -16.48
N ILE A 542 24.69 -8.83 -15.28
CA ILE A 542 25.42 -7.71 -14.70
C ILE A 542 26.85 -8.16 -14.37
N GLU A 543 27.82 -7.53 -15.01
CA GLU A 543 29.25 -7.70 -14.74
C GLU A 543 29.72 -6.62 -13.77
N SER A 544 30.22 -7.04 -12.61
CA SER A 544 30.59 -6.11 -11.54
C SER A 544 32.08 -5.72 -11.60
N LYS A 545 32.37 -4.43 -11.44
CA LYS A 545 33.72 -3.84 -11.42
C LYS A 545 34.01 -3.13 -10.09
N PRO A 546 35.07 -3.51 -9.37
CA PRO A 546 35.41 -2.88 -8.10
C PRO A 546 36.09 -1.53 -8.30
N PHE A 547 35.79 -0.58 -7.40
CA PHE A 547 36.48 0.69 -7.25
C PHE A 547 36.87 0.92 -5.78
N LEU A 548 38.06 1.47 -5.54
CA LEU A 548 38.51 1.78 -4.17
C LEU A 548 38.08 3.16 -3.70
N GLN A 549 37.82 4.07 -4.65
CA GLN A 549 37.53 5.47 -4.37
C GLN A 549 36.22 5.89 -5.05
N TRP A 550 35.40 6.63 -4.32
CA TRP A 550 34.11 7.13 -4.78
C TRP A 550 34.25 8.01 -6.04
N ASN A 551 35.25 8.90 -6.08
CA ASN A 551 35.51 9.77 -7.23
C ASN A 551 35.81 8.97 -8.52
N GLN A 552 36.53 7.85 -8.40
CA GLN A 552 36.85 7.00 -9.57
C GLN A 552 35.62 6.29 -10.10
N LEU A 553 34.77 5.78 -9.20
CA LEU A 553 33.50 5.15 -9.54
C LEU A 553 32.57 6.12 -10.29
N VAL A 554 32.42 7.33 -9.75
CA VAL A 554 31.58 8.38 -10.36
C VAL A 554 32.12 8.81 -11.72
N GLU A 555 33.44 8.98 -11.85
CA GLU A 555 34.04 9.37 -13.12
C GLU A 555 33.92 8.27 -14.18
N ALA A 556 34.05 7.00 -13.79
CA ALA A 556 33.80 5.86 -14.68
C ALA A 556 32.34 5.84 -15.17
N LEU A 557 31.38 6.15 -14.29
CA LEU A 557 29.96 6.24 -14.65
C LEU A 557 29.70 7.42 -15.60
N ARG A 558 30.34 8.57 -15.37
CA ARG A 558 30.24 9.76 -16.22
C ARG A 558 30.81 9.53 -17.61
N LYS A 559 31.93 8.81 -17.71
CA LYS A 559 32.58 8.44 -18.99
C LYS A 559 31.85 7.33 -19.74
N GLY A 560 30.96 6.59 -19.06
CA GLY A 560 30.30 5.41 -19.62
C GLY A 560 31.18 4.15 -19.65
N ASP A 561 32.25 4.10 -18.84
CA ASP A 561 33.09 2.90 -18.66
C ASP A 561 32.37 1.79 -17.87
N ILE A 562 31.36 2.22 -17.10
CA ILE A 562 30.34 1.42 -16.43
C ILE A 562 28.95 1.98 -16.76
N ASP A 563 27.94 1.11 -16.77
CA ASP A 563 26.57 1.45 -17.14
C ASP A 563 25.71 1.75 -15.90
N LEU A 564 26.04 1.08 -14.79
CA LEU A 564 25.36 1.15 -13.51
C LEU A 564 26.37 1.36 -12.38
N ALA A 565 25.93 1.96 -11.27
CA ALA A 565 26.64 1.93 -10.00
C ALA A 565 25.68 1.61 -8.85
N SER A 566 26.14 0.85 -7.85
CA SER A 566 25.37 0.55 -6.63
C SER A 566 25.82 1.41 -5.45
N GLY A 567 24.97 1.49 -4.42
CA GLY A 567 25.37 2.03 -3.12
C GLY A 567 25.73 3.51 -3.11
N LEU A 568 25.25 4.32 -4.06
CA LEU A 568 25.51 5.76 -4.10
C LEU A 568 24.38 6.53 -3.41
N ASN A 569 24.70 7.68 -2.83
CA ASN A 569 23.66 8.64 -2.40
C ASN A 569 23.39 9.65 -3.49
N LYS A 570 22.18 10.19 -3.49
CA LYS A 570 21.82 11.33 -4.32
C LYS A 570 22.66 12.54 -3.92
N VAL A 571 23.45 13.07 -4.86
CA VAL A 571 24.26 14.28 -4.66
C VAL A 571 23.88 15.30 -5.74
N PRO A 572 23.49 16.54 -5.39
CA PRO A 572 22.93 17.51 -6.34
C PRO A 572 23.78 17.75 -7.60
N PHE A 573 25.11 17.76 -7.48
CA PHE A 573 25.99 18.02 -8.63
C PHE A 573 26.03 16.88 -9.67
N LEU A 574 25.59 15.67 -9.30
CA LEU A 574 25.57 14.50 -10.19
C LEU A 574 24.26 14.36 -10.97
N GLU A 575 23.15 14.98 -10.53
CA GLU A 575 21.82 14.80 -11.12
C GLU A 575 21.69 15.26 -12.57
N SER A 576 22.59 16.14 -13.02
CA SER A 576 22.68 16.60 -14.40
C SER A 576 23.30 15.58 -15.36
N HIS A 577 24.04 14.58 -14.85
CA HIS A 577 24.86 13.66 -15.66
C HIS A 577 24.54 12.17 -15.44
N VAL A 578 23.77 11.83 -14.42
CA VAL A 578 23.35 10.46 -14.10
C VAL A 578 21.93 10.45 -13.56
N LYS A 579 21.26 9.28 -13.55
CA LYS A 579 19.92 9.13 -12.96
C LYS A 579 19.95 8.16 -11.80
N PHE A 580 19.29 8.54 -10.70
CA PHE A 580 19.22 7.76 -9.47
C PHE A 580 17.92 6.97 -9.39
N SER A 581 18.01 5.73 -8.92
CA SER A 581 16.85 4.88 -8.63
C SER A 581 16.05 5.45 -7.46
N GLU A 582 14.89 4.88 -7.17
CA GLU A 582 14.29 5.04 -5.85
C GLU A 582 15.24 4.51 -4.77
N PRO A 583 15.22 5.08 -3.56
CA PRO A 583 16.07 4.63 -2.47
C PRO A 583 15.65 3.22 -2.03
N TYR A 584 16.59 2.28 -2.01
CA TYR A 584 16.28 0.88 -1.69
C TYR A 584 16.66 0.48 -0.26
N TRP A 585 17.54 1.24 0.40
CA TRP A 585 18.00 0.93 1.75
C TRP A 585 18.31 2.21 2.53
N ALA A 586 17.66 2.39 3.68
CA ALA A 586 17.91 3.50 4.58
C ALA A 586 18.81 3.04 5.74
N SER A 587 19.90 3.76 5.99
CA SER A 587 20.79 3.46 7.12
C SER A 587 21.37 4.75 7.71
N PRO A 588 21.16 5.02 9.01
CA PRO A 588 21.64 6.24 9.62
C PRO A 588 23.18 6.25 9.73
N TRP A 589 23.75 7.44 9.72
CA TRP A 589 25.11 7.65 10.20
C TRP A 589 25.15 7.53 11.71
N ALA A 590 26.20 6.91 12.21
CA ALA A 590 26.43 6.74 13.63
C ALA A 590 27.90 7.00 13.94
N VAL A 591 28.16 7.30 15.19
CA VAL A 591 29.50 7.45 15.72
C VAL A 591 29.79 6.34 16.71
N ALA A 592 30.96 5.72 16.58
CA ALA A 592 31.53 4.89 17.61
C ALA A 592 32.35 5.76 18.56
N SER A 593 32.28 5.47 19.85
CA SER A 593 33.06 6.14 20.91
C SER A 593 33.30 5.19 22.07
N LYS A 594 34.08 5.61 23.09
CA LYS A 594 34.13 4.88 24.36
C LYS A 594 32.76 4.95 25.06
N ARG A 595 32.38 3.92 25.82
CA ARG A 595 31.06 3.85 26.49
C ARG A 595 30.73 5.05 27.38
N GLU A 596 31.74 5.69 27.96
CA GLU A 596 31.59 6.93 28.76
C GLU A 596 31.12 8.15 27.95
N HIS A 597 31.14 8.07 26.62
CA HIS A 597 30.77 9.13 25.69
C HIS A 597 29.54 8.78 24.81
N LEU A 598 28.66 7.89 25.28
CA LEU A 598 27.49 7.37 24.53
C LEU A 598 26.34 8.38 24.31
N SER A 599 26.42 9.60 24.84
CA SER A 599 25.34 10.60 24.80
C SER A 599 25.49 11.66 23.68
N VAL A 600 26.14 11.32 22.57
CA VAL A 600 26.24 12.22 21.41
C VAL A 600 25.16 11.89 20.39
N TYR A 601 24.33 12.87 20.09
CA TYR A 601 23.21 12.75 19.16
C TYR A 601 23.28 13.75 18.01
N SER A 602 24.20 14.72 18.04
CA SER A 602 24.36 15.73 17.00
C SER A 602 25.82 15.95 16.57
N LEU A 603 26.04 16.41 15.34
CA LEU A 603 27.37 16.81 14.85
C LEU A 603 27.92 18.04 15.57
N GLU A 604 27.04 18.95 16.02
CA GLU A 604 27.44 20.14 16.76
C GLU A 604 28.18 19.79 18.07
N GLN A 605 27.76 18.71 18.73
CA GLN A 605 28.41 18.18 19.94
C GLN A 605 29.83 17.65 19.69
N LEU A 606 30.24 17.49 18.43
CA LEU A 606 31.54 16.97 18.02
C LEU A 606 32.54 18.04 17.60
N LEU A 607 32.16 19.34 17.56
CA LEU A 607 33.02 20.42 17.05
C LEU A 607 34.39 20.48 17.73
N ASP A 608 34.45 20.23 19.04
CA ASP A 608 35.71 20.26 19.79
C ASP A 608 36.45 18.92 19.87
N LYS A 609 35.86 17.86 19.31
CA LYS A 609 36.33 16.46 19.41
C LYS A 609 37.01 16.01 18.13
N LYS A 610 37.96 15.08 18.24
CA LYS A 610 38.63 14.46 17.09
C LYS A 610 37.73 13.38 16.49
N LEU A 611 37.21 13.64 15.29
CA LEU A 611 36.36 12.72 14.55
C LEU A 611 37.19 11.97 13.49
N ALA A 612 37.39 10.67 13.69
CA ALA A 612 37.99 9.81 12.68
C ALA A 612 37.02 9.58 11.53
N VAL A 613 37.50 9.81 10.30
CA VAL A 613 36.74 9.67 9.04
C VAL A 613 37.59 8.91 8.04
N VAL A 614 36.99 7.94 7.33
CA VAL A 614 37.72 7.19 6.30
C VAL A 614 38.11 8.13 5.15
N GLU A 615 39.37 8.09 4.74
CA GLU A 615 39.90 8.91 3.65
C GLU A 615 39.18 8.62 2.33
N GLY A 616 38.80 9.69 1.61
CA GLY A 616 38.08 9.57 0.34
C GLY A 616 36.66 9.01 0.45
N SER A 617 36.13 8.84 1.68
CA SER A 617 34.77 8.38 1.90
C SER A 617 33.73 9.46 1.60
N GLN A 618 32.53 9.02 1.22
CA GLN A 618 31.43 9.91 0.87
C GLN A 618 31.00 10.84 2.01
N VAL A 619 31.13 10.40 3.27
CA VAL A 619 30.69 11.17 4.44
C VAL A 619 31.55 12.41 4.66
N LEU A 620 32.81 12.39 4.24
CA LEU A 620 33.75 13.49 4.40
C LEU A 620 33.23 14.78 3.74
N SER A 621 32.75 14.70 2.50
CA SER A 621 32.20 15.87 1.80
C SER A 621 30.94 16.42 2.46
N GLY A 622 30.08 15.53 2.98
CA GLY A 622 28.86 15.91 3.69
C GLY A 622 29.16 16.60 5.02
N LEU A 623 30.14 16.11 5.77
CA LEU A 623 30.60 16.71 7.01
C LEU A 623 31.19 18.11 6.77
N MET A 624 32.01 18.28 5.74
CA MET A 624 32.61 19.57 5.40
C MET A 624 31.56 20.61 4.97
N ALA A 625 30.48 20.19 4.31
CA ALA A 625 29.38 21.07 3.93
C ALA A 625 28.49 21.46 5.11
N TYR A 626 28.24 20.52 6.04
CA TYR A 626 27.29 20.69 7.14
C TYR A 626 27.92 21.30 8.40
N ALA A 627 29.17 20.93 8.72
CA ALA A 627 29.89 21.36 9.91
C ALA A 627 31.39 21.53 9.62
N PRO A 628 31.80 22.63 8.95
CA PRO A 628 33.19 22.85 8.54
C PRO A 628 34.19 23.00 9.71
N GLY A 629 33.71 23.20 10.95
CA GLY A 629 34.53 23.34 12.15
C GLY A 629 35.00 22.04 12.80
N LEU A 630 34.64 20.87 12.25
CA LEU A 630 35.01 19.56 12.83
C LEU A 630 36.52 19.28 12.74
N LYS A 631 37.10 18.73 13.82
CA LYS A 631 38.50 18.28 13.85
C LYS A 631 38.60 16.86 13.26
N ILE A 632 38.78 16.76 11.95
CA ILE A 632 38.80 15.48 11.22
C ILE A 632 40.17 14.80 11.32
N VAL A 633 40.17 13.50 11.64
CA VAL A 633 41.33 12.61 11.57
C VAL A 633 41.10 11.60 10.44
N LEU A 634 41.87 11.69 9.36
CA LEU A 634 41.72 10.77 8.24
C LEU A 634 42.31 9.39 8.58
N VAL A 635 41.56 8.33 8.29
CA VAL A 635 41.97 6.94 8.49
C VAL A 635 41.82 6.13 7.20
N PRO A 636 42.66 5.12 6.94
CA PRO A 636 42.63 4.40 5.67
C PRO A 636 41.43 3.44 5.51
N HIS A 637 40.86 2.95 6.60
CA HIS A 637 39.71 2.03 6.60
C HIS A 637 39.00 2.01 7.97
N SER A 638 37.78 1.48 8.02
CA SER A 638 36.93 1.51 9.23
C SER A 638 37.57 0.88 10.46
N ALA A 639 38.31 -0.22 10.29
CA ALA A 639 39.03 -0.85 11.41
C ALA A 639 40.10 0.08 12.03
N ALA A 640 40.83 0.86 11.21
CA ALA A 640 41.79 1.84 11.70
C ALA A 640 41.11 2.99 12.45
N GLY A 641 39.88 3.35 12.04
CA GLY A 641 39.05 4.33 12.75
C GLY A 641 38.66 3.87 14.16
N LEU A 642 38.21 2.62 14.30
CA LEU A 642 37.88 2.05 15.61
C LEU A 642 39.14 1.88 16.48
N ASP A 643 40.25 1.43 15.89
CA ASP A 643 41.55 1.33 16.59
C ASP A 643 42.08 2.70 17.03
N ALA A 644 41.81 3.76 16.27
CA ALA A 644 42.18 5.13 16.63
C ALA A 644 41.46 5.62 17.90
N ILE A 645 40.22 5.18 18.14
CA ILE A 645 39.50 5.47 19.39
C ILE A 645 40.16 4.76 20.57
N ASN A 646 40.42 3.45 20.44
CA ASN A 646 41.04 2.66 21.50
C ASN A 646 42.43 3.20 21.90
N ARG A 647 43.20 3.69 20.92
CA ARG A 647 44.54 4.25 21.13
C ARG A 647 44.54 5.73 21.56
N GLY A 648 43.37 6.37 21.65
CA GLY A 648 43.24 7.78 22.02
C GLY A 648 43.70 8.78 20.95
N HIS A 649 43.83 8.34 19.69
CA HIS A 649 44.15 9.21 18.56
C HIS A 649 42.93 9.96 18.02
N ALA A 650 41.72 9.39 18.21
CA ALA A 650 40.45 10.02 17.93
C ALA A 650 39.48 9.82 19.11
N ASP A 651 38.53 10.74 19.28
CA ASP A 651 37.49 10.64 20.30
C ASP A 651 36.28 9.85 19.78
N PHE A 652 35.97 10.03 18.49
CA PHE A 652 34.84 9.41 17.79
C PHE A 652 35.28 8.88 16.43
N PHE A 653 34.58 7.87 15.92
CA PHE A 653 34.71 7.39 14.54
C PHE A 653 33.34 7.38 13.91
N ILE A 654 33.17 8.10 12.80
CA ILE A 654 31.89 8.10 12.07
C ILE A 654 31.85 6.94 11.07
N GLY A 655 30.76 6.18 11.12
CA GLY A 655 30.52 5.06 10.23
C GLY A 655 29.04 4.85 9.98
N ASN A 656 28.72 4.06 8.96
CA ASN A 656 27.36 3.60 8.78
C ASN A 656 26.98 2.64 9.92
N MET A 657 25.75 2.74 10.45
CA MET A 657 25.28 1.88 11.55
C MET A 657 25.53 0.38 11.29
N MET A 658 25.25 -0.11 10.08
CA MET A 658 25.44 -1.52 9.73
C MET A 658 26.91 -1.91 9.65
N SER A 659 27.76 -1.04 9.11
CA SER A 659 29.22 -1.28 9.10
C SER A 659 29.81 -1.26 10.51
N LEU A 660 29.32 -0.39 11.39
CA LEU A 660 29.74 -0.36 12.79
C LEU A 660 29.27 -1.60 13.54
N GLN A 661 27.99 -1.99 13.38
CA GLN A 661 27.46 -3.23 13.97
C GLN A 661 28.27 -4.45 13.52
N GLN A 662 28.51 -4.61 12.21
CA GLN A 662 29.32 -5.72 11.71
C GLN A 662 30.75 -5.69 12.26
N ALA A 663 31.39 -4.52 12.30
CA ALA A 663 32.75 -4.40 12.84
C ALA A 663 32.83 -4.80 14.34
N PHE A 664 31.81 -4.44 15.12
CA PHE A 664 31.66 -4.84 16.53
C PHE A 664 31.33 -6.33 16.67
N ALA A 665 30.67 -6.92 15.68
CA ALA A 665 30.32 -8.32 15.67
C ALA A 665 31.53 -9.21 15.31
N VAL A 666 32.41 -8.75 14.42
CA VAL A 666 33.63 -9.45 13.98
C VAL A 666 34.79 -9.30 14.97
N ARG A 667 34.91 -8.14 15.64
CA ARG A 667 35.97 -7.84 16.60
C ARG A 667 35.38 -7.44 17.96
N HIS A 668 35.87 -8.04 19.04
CA HIS A 668 35.40 -7.76 20.41
C HIS A 668 35.87 -6.38 20.92
N TYR A 669 35.13 -5.33 20.57
CA TYR A 669 35.33 -3.98 21.12
C TYR A 669 34.46 -3.76 22.37
N GLU A 670 34.79 -4.44 23.47
CA GLU A 670 33.97 -4.44 24.69
C GLU A 670 33.81 -3.06 25.35
N GLN A 671 34.77 -2.15 25.14
CA GLN A 671 34.80 -0.81 25.74
C GLN A 671 34.22 0.29 24.86
N LEU A 672 33.85 -0.04 23.61
CA LEU A 672 33.25 0.91 22.69
C LEU A 672 31.72 0.80 22.70
N GLY A 673 31.07 1.88 22.29
CA GLY A 673 29.64 1.99 22.09
C GLY A 673 29.33 2.72 20.78
N ILE A 674 28.07 2.68 20.33
CA ILE A 674 27.61 3.31 19.10
C ILE A 674 26.44 4.25 19.44
N SER A 675 26.49 5.48 18.93
CA SER A 675 25.41 6.48 19.06
C SER A 675 24.98 6.99 17.68
N ILE A 676 23.68 7.20 17.50
CA ILE A 676 23.10 7.69 16.23
C ILE A 676 23.17 9.22 16.22
N LEU A 677 23.61 9.79 15.10
CA LEU A 677 23.50 11.23 14.85
C LEU A 677 22.11 11.52 14.26
N THR A 678 21.23 12.16 15.02
CA THR A 678 19.84 12.42 14.61
C THR A 678 19.70 13.65 13.72
N ASP A 679 20.63 14.60 13.84
CA ASP A 679 20.70 15.83 13.04
C ASP A 679 21.38 15.64 11.66
N PHE A 680 22.14 14.55 11.51
CA PHE A 680 22.87 14.24 10.30
C PHE A 680 22.15 13.15 9.51
N SER A 681 21.54 13.57 8.39
CA SER A 681 20.56 12.80 7.61
C SER A 681 20.86 11.30 7.41
N SER A 682 19.81 10.48 7.43
CA SER A 682 19.89 9.05 7.14
C SER A 682 20.28 8.80 5.68
N ARG A 683 21.30 7.95 5.47
CA ARG A 683 21.75 7.56 4.14
C ARG A 683 20.65 6.77 3.46
N LYS A 684 20.29 7.14 2.24
CA LYS A 684 19.48 6.30 1.36
C LYS A 684 20.35 5.82 0.21
N SER A 685 20.56 4.50 0.10
CA SER A 685 21.33 3.91 -0.99
C SER A 685 20.49 3.87 -2.26
N HIS A 686 21.10 4.23 -3.39
CA HIS A 686 20.50 4.24 -4.72
C HIS A 686 21.37 3.47 -5.71
N PHE A 687 20.73 2.83 -6.68
CA PHE A 687 21.37 2.46 -7.93
C PHE A 687 21.42 3.68 -8.83
N VAL A 688 22.45 3.78 -9.65
CA VAL A 688 22.66 4.94 -10.51
C VAL A 688 22.96 4.47 -11.92
N THR A 689 22.23 5.01 -12.90
CA THR A 689 22.43 4.72 -14.32
C THR A 689 23.14 5.88 -15.00
N SER A 690 23.96 5.57 -16.00
CA SER A 690 24.40 6.58 -16.97
C SER A 690 23.19 7.10 -17.78
N LEU A 691 23.28 8.32 -18.33
CA LEU A 691 22.20 8.89 -19.15
C LEU A 691 21.83 8.01 -20.35
N LYS A 692 22.80 7.28 -20.92
CA LYS A 692 22.58 6.33 -22.02
C LYS A 692 21.60 5.22 -21.64
N HIS A 693 21.65 4.75 -20.39
CA HIS A 693 20.85 3.64 -19.88
C HIS A 693 19.74 4.11 -18.92
N GLN A 694 19.37 5.38 -18.95
CA GLN A 694 18.32 5.94 -18.07
C GLN A 694 16.97 5.25 -18.22
N GLY A 695 16.66 4.69 -19.40
CA GLY A 695 15.43 3.94 -19.66
C GLY A 695 15.30 2.65 -18.85
N LEU A 696 16.40 2.12 -18.29
CA LEU A 696 16.38 0.95 -17.41
C LEU A 696 15.99 1.29 -15.97
N LEU A 697 16.04 2.57 -15.59
CA LEU A 697 15.80 2.99 -14.22
C LEU A 697 14.39 2.62 -13.71
N PRO A 698 13.30 2.81 -14.49
CA PRO A 698 11.98 2.33 -14.10
C PRO A 698 11.94 0.81 -13.88
N LEU A 699 12.72 0.03 -14.66
CA LEU A 699 12.77 -1.42 -14.52
C LEU A 699 13.54 -1.86 -13.28
N ILE A 700 14.66 -1.20 -12.99
CA ILE A 700 15.41 -1.39 -11.74
C ILE A 700 14.52 -1.02 -10.55
N ASN A 701 13.78 0.08 -10.61
CA ASN A 701 12.83 0.48 -9.56
C ASN A 701 11.72 -0.56 -9.38
N LEU A 702 11.16 -1.09 -10.47
CA LEU A 702 10.16 -2.16 -10.39
C LEU A 702 10.73 -3.43 -9.74
N ALA A 703 11.94 -3.85 -10.13
CA ALA A 703 12.62 -4.99 -9.51
C ALA A 703 12.88 -4.74 -8.02
N LEU A 704 13.32 -3.55 -7.63
CA LEU A 704 13.58 -3.17 -6.23
C LEU A 704 12.30 -3.13 -5.37
N ILE A 705 11.16 -2.77 -5.96
CA ILE A 705 9.85 -2.78 -5.30
C ILE A 705 9.40 -4.22 -5.03
N HIS A 706 9.73 -5.15 -5.95
CA HIS A 706 9.41 -6.57 -5.78
C HIS A 706 10.26 -7.28 -4.72
N ILE A 707 11.40 -6.70 -4.31
CA ILE A 707 12.21 -7.27 -3.23
C ILE A 707 11.46 -7.10 -1.90
N SER A 708 10.99 -8.24 -1.39
CA SER A 708 10.07 -8.34 -0.26
C SER A 708 10.72 -7.90 1.06
N LYS A 709 9.91 -7.56 2.07
CA LYS A 709 10.45 -7.19 3.39
C LYS A 709 11.17 -8.38 4.02
N THR A 710 10.63 -9.59 3.85
CA THR A 710 11.21 -10.85 4.29
C THR A 710 12.54 -11.11 3.58
N GLN A 711 12.62 -10.92 2.26
CA GLN A 711 13.87 -11.06 1.51
C GLN A 711 14.93 -10.05 1.99
N LYS A 712 14.54 -8.78 2.22
CA LYS A 712 15.44 -7.77 2.81
C LYS A 712 15.92 -8.18 4.21
N GLN A 713 15.03 -8.72 5.05
CA GLN A 713 15.39 -9.22 6.38
C GLN A 713 16.35 -10.43 6.31
N GLN A 714 16.13 -11.37 5.40
CA GLN A 714 17.01 -12.52 5.18
C GLN A 714 18.41 -12.09 4.69
N ILE A 715 18.47 -11.17 3.73
CA ILE A 715 19.74 -10.58 3.26
C ILE A 715 20.44 -9.87 4.43
N THR A 716 19.71 -9.11 5.23
CA THR A 716 20.25 -8.42 6.41
C THR A 716 20.84 -9.41 7.43
N ALA A 717 20.08 -10.44 7.79
CA ALA A 717 20.48 -11.46 8.74
C ALA A 717 21.74 -12.22 8.26
N LYS A 718 21.80 -12.58 6.97
CA LYS A 718 22.95 -13.24 6.35
C LYS A 718 24.26 -12.47 6.55
N TRP A 719 24.23 -11.15 6.46
CA TRP A 719 25.43 -10.31 6.53
C TRP A 719 25.73 -9.72 7.92
N LEU A 720 24.79 -9.79 8.87
CA LEU A 720 24.94 -9.25 10.23
C LEU A 720 24.99 -10.30 11.35
N ASP A 721 24.54 -11.54 11.12
CA ASP A 721 24.57 -12.59 12.14
C ASP A 721 25.91 -13.36 12.18
N VAL A 722 26.65 -13.18 13.28
CA VAL A 722 27.98 -13.78 13.51
C VAL A 722 27.89 -15.28 13.81
N GLN A 723 26.74 -15.79 14.27
CA GLN A 723 26.59 -17.22 14.57
C GLN A 723 26.64 -18.10 13.31
N LEU A 724 26.16 -17.58 12.17
CA LEU A 724 26.21 -18.27 10.88
C LEU A 724 27.60 -18.29 10.25
N LEU A 725 28.41 -17.22 10.44
CA LEU A 725 29.78 -17.15 9.92
C LEU A 725 30.79 -18.00 10.72
N LYS A 726 30.52 -18.27 12.01
CA LYS A 726 31.35 -19.17 12.84
C LYS A 726 31.13 -20.66 12.56
N ASN A 727 30.00 -21.03 11.97
CA ASN A 727 29.60 -22.44 11.88
C ASN A 727 30.34 -23.29 10.84
N GLN A 728 31.23 -22.71 10.01
CA GLN A 728 32.07 -23.50 9.10
C GLN A 728 33.42 -23.95 9.68
N GLN A 729 33.88 -23.39 10.82
CA GLN A 729 35.13 -23.83 11.46
C GLN A 729 34.90 -24.75 12.69
N GLY A 730 33.74 -24.67 13.36
CA GLY A 730 33.45 -25.50 14.53
C GLY A 730 33.10 -26.97 14.23
N GLN A 731 32.60 -27.27 13.02
CA GLN A 731 32.17 -28.62 12.66
C GLN A 731 33.34 -29.60 12.52
N TYR A 732 34.51 -29.16 12.05
CA TYR A 732 35.69 -30.02 11.93
C TYR A 732 36.30 -30.38 13.30
N GLY A 733 36.27 -29.45 14.28
CA GLY A 733 36.76 -29.70 15.64
C GLY A 733 35.92 -30.73 16.40
N MET A 734 34.58 -30.64 16.30
CA MET A 734 33.67 -31.63 16.88
C MET A 734 33.75 -32.99 16.18
N LEU A 735 33.90 -33.01 14.85
CA LEU A 735 34.08 -34.27 14.11
C LEU A 735 35.40 -34.96 14.50
N LEU A 736 36.47 -34.20 14.68
CA LEU A 736 37.77 -34.73 15.10
C LEU A 736 37.75 -35.21 16.55
N LEU A 737 37.08 -34.49 17.46
CA LEU A 737 36.80 -34.97 18.81
C LEU A 737 35.94 -36.23 18.80
N PHE A 738 34.93 -36.32 17.94
CA PHE A 738 34.08 -37.51 17.80
C PHE A 738 34.85 -38.71 17.26
N ILE A 739 35.73 -38.51 16.27
CA ILE A 739 36.63 -39.55 15.73
C ILE A 739 37.63 -40.01 16.80
N VAL A 740 38.23 -39.07 17.54
CA VAL A 740 39.12 -39.38 18.68
C VAL A 740 38.36 -40.12 19.78
N SER A 741 37.12 -39.73 20.06
CA SER A 741 36.25 -40.41 21.02
C SER A 741 35.93 -41.83 20.58
N ILE A 742 35.65 -42.06 19.29
CA ILE A 742 35.43 -43.39 18.71
C ILE A 742 36.70 -44.22 18.75
N LEU A 743 37.87 -43.63 18.50
CA LEU A 743 39.16 -44.31 18.61
C LEU A 743 39.46 -44.70 20.06
N ILE A 744 39.19 -43.81 21.02
CA ILE A 744 39.33 -44.09 22.46
C ILE A 744 38.33 -45.14 22.92
N LEU A 745 37.07 -45.09 22.45
CA LEU A 745 36.06 -46.11 22.72
C LEU A 745 36.46 -47.44 22.09
N GLY A 746 36.96 -47.46 20.86
CA GLY A 746 37.43 -48.66 20.16
C GLY A 746 38.65 -49.28 20.86
N LEU A 747 39.58 -48.45 21.34
CA LEU A 747 40.74 -48.89 22.12
C LEU A 747 40.31 -49.42 23.50
N SER A 748 39.36 -48.75 24.15
CA SER A 748 38.78 -49.18 25.43
C SER A 748 37.96 -50.47 25.27
N PHE A 749 37.23 -50.62 24.17
CA PHE A 749 36.47 -51.81 23.81
C PHE A 749 37.41 -52.98 23.50
N ALA A 750 38.50 -52.74 22.78
CA ALA A 750 39.53 -53.75 22.52
C ALA A 750 40.26 -54.19 23.81
N LEU A 751 40.49 -53.26 24.75
CA LEU A 751 41.08 -53.56 26.07
C LEU A 751 40.09 -54.28 27.00
N PHE A 752 38.80 -53.96 26.91
CA PHE A 752 37.72 -54.59 27.67
C PHE A 752 37.47 -56.04 27.20
N PHE A 753 37.47 -56.27 25.88
CA PHE A 753 37.33 -57.62 25.31
C PHE A 753 38.55 -58.52 25.55
N LYS A 754 39.72 -57.96 25.87
CA LYS A 754 40.89 -58.73 26.33
C LYS A 754 40.80 -59.19 27.79
N ARG A 755 39.82 -58.72 28.58
CA ARG A 755 39.76 -58.93 30.03
C ARG A 755 38.50 -59.62 30.57
N GLY A 756 37.52 -59.96 29.75
CA GLY A 756 36.25 -60.50 30.24
C GLY A 756 35.74 -61.69 29.46
N VAL A 757 36.26 -62.88 29.76
CA VAL A 757 35.58 -64.15 29.48
C VAL A 757 34.51 -64.35 30.54
N GLY A 758 33.26 -64.54 30.12
CA GLY A 758 32.28 -65.28 30.91
C GLY A 758 30.87 -64.69 31.03
N VAL A 759 29.94 -65.39 30.36
CA VAL A 759 28.61 -65.78 30.88
C VAL A 759 27.38 -64.88 30.56
N SER A 760 26.67 -65.38 29.55
CA SER A 760 25.23 -65.70 29.44
C SER A 760 24.12 -64.63 29.48
N PHE A 761 23.39 -64.62 28.36
CA PHE A 761 22.02 -64.15 28.14
C PHE A 761 20.97 -64.97 28.91
N LEU A 762 19.84 -64.35 29.27
CA LEU A 762 18.47 -64.77 28.88
C LEU A 762 17.44 -63.66 29.24
N PRO A 763 16.25 -63.63 28.60
CA PRO A 763 15.40 -62.45 28.38
C PRO A 763 14.19 -62.39 29.32
N LEU A 764 13.52 -61.24 29.41
CA LEU A 764 12.12 -61.21 29.83
C LEU A 764 11.30 -60.21 29.03
N SER A 765 10.18 -60.73 28.56
CA SER A 765 9.20 -60.18 27.64
C SER A 765 8.21 -59.20 28.27
N SER A 766 7.69 -58.34 27.39
CA SER A 766 6.30 -57.85 27.31
C SER A 766 5.69 -57.09 28.50
N SER A 767 5.53 -55.78 28.29
CA SER A 767 4.26 -55.08 28.56
C SER A 767 4.11 -53.90 27.60
N LEU A 768 3.44 -54.12 26.47
CA LEU A 768 2.77 -53.08 25.68
C LEU A 768 1.31 -53.05 26.12
N ALA A 769 0.83 -51.87 26.52
CA ALA A 769 -0.49 -51.30 26.19
C ALA A 769 -0.81 -50.19 27.19
N HIS A 770 -1.36 -49.08 26.67
CA HIS A 770 -1.85 -47.87 27.34
C HIS A 770 -0.85 -46.71 27.45
N ALA A 771 -0.57 -46.06 26.32
CA ALA A 771 -0.36 -44.61 26.24
C ALA A 771 -0.35 -44.15 24.77
N GLU A 772 -1.50 -44.19 24.09
CA GLU A 772 -1.73 -43.38 22.89
C GLU A 772 -2.69 -42.25 23.27
N SER A 773 -2.15 -41.03 23.36
CA SER A 773 -2.77 -39.74 23.00
C SER A 773 -2.11 -38.59 23.77
N MET A 774 -1.91 -37.47 23.07
CA MET A 774 -1.32 -36.19 23.51
C MET A 774 0.20 -36.16 23.66
N ASP A 775 0.89 -36.15 22.52
CA ASP A 775 2.09 -35.32 22.39
C ASP A 775 1.96 -34.48 21.12
N ILE A 776 1.36 -33.28 21.27
CA ILE A 776 1.27 -32.29 20.19
C ILE A 776 2.33 -31.23 20.49
N SER A 777 3.37 -31.23 19.67
CA SER A 777 4.52 -30.33 19.62
C SER A 777 4.31 -28.93 20.22
N HIS A 778 5.12 -28.61 21.23
CA HIS A 778 5.21 -27.28 21.88
C HIS A 778 5.50 -26.11 20.91
N GLN A 779 5.96 -26.38 19.69
CA GLN A 779 6.27 -25.35 18.69
C GLN A 779 5.03 -24.95 17.85
N ALA A 780 4.06 -25.86 17.68
CA ALA A 780 2.81 -25.60 16.97
C ALA A 780 1.83 -24.75 17.79
N ASN A 781 1.85 -24.88 19.13
CA ASN A 781 0.95 -24.13 20.02
C ASN A 781 1.33 -22.65 20.17
N LYS A 782 2.59 -22.26 19.96
CA LYS A 782 3.01 -20.85 20.02
C LYS A 782 2.52 -20.05 18.82
N VAL A 783 2.63 -20.61 17.63
CA VAL A 783 2.13 -19.98 16.39
C VAL A 783 0.62 -19.73 16.48
N LEU A 784 -0.14 -20.69 17.00
CA LEU A 784 -1.59 -20.54 17.20
C LEU A 784 -1.92 -19.50 18.28
N LEU A 785 -1.11 -19.40 19.35
CA LEU A 785 -1.30 -18.38 20.38
C LEU A 785 -1.05 -16.98 19.83
N ASP A 786 0.04 -16.79 19.09
CA ASP A 786 0.40 -15.51 18.48
C ASP A 786 -0.69 -15.06 17.48
N ASP A 787 -1.20 -15.99 16.66
CA ASP A 787 -2.35 -15.74 15.78
C ASP A 787 -3.57 -15.27 16.60
N ARG A 788 -3.91 -15.95 17.70
CA ARG A 788 -5.07 -15.56 18.53
C ARG A 788 -4.92 -14.18 19.14
N ILE A 789 -3.73 -13.80 19.60
CA ILE A 789 -3.46 -12.46 20.15
C ILE A 789 -3.61 -11.39 19.05
N GLN A 790 -3.07 -11.65 17.85
CA GLN A 790 -3.23 -10.73 16.72
C GLN A 790 -4.69 -10.59 16.30
N GLN A 791 -5.46 -11.68 16.25
CA GLN A 791 -6.88 -11.65 15.94
C GLN A 791 -7.68 -10.84 16.96
N SER A 792 -7.44 -11.07 18.27
CA SER A 792 -8.10 -10.31 19.34
C SER A 792 -7.81 -8.82 19.26
N ALA A 793 -6.59 -8.42 18.86
CA ALA A 793 -6.23 -7.02 18.66
C ALA A 793 -6.95 -6.37 17.48
N LEU A 794 -7.04 -7.06 16.35
CA LEU A 794 -7.76 -6.56 15.17
C LEU A 794 -9.25 -6.39 15.48
N ILE A 795 -9.86 -7.34 16.19
CA ILE A 795 -11.26 -7.26 16.65
C ILE A 795 -11.45 -6.07 17.60
N ALA A 796 -10.57 -5.92 18.60
CA ALA A 796 -10.60 -4.84 19.56
C ALA A 796 -10.48 -3.46 18.88
N GLN A 797 -9.57 -3.32 17.91
CA GLN A 797 -9.42 -2.09 17.11
C GLN A 797 -10.67 -1.79 16.28
N ARG A 798 -11.25 -2.81 15.62
CA ARG A 798 -12.45 -2.66 14.78
C ARG A 798 -13.67 -2.26 15.60
N SER A 799 -13.88 -2.91 16.74
CA SER A 799 -15.08 -2.74 17.58
C SER A 799 -14.93 -1.67 18.65
N GLN A 800 -13.78 -1.00 18.74
CA GLN A 800 -13.42 -0.08 19.82
C GLN A 800 -13.60 -0.70 21.22
N THR A 801 -13.22 -1.97 21.35
CA THR A 801 -13.27 -2.72 22.62
C THR A 801 -11.85 -3.03 23.10
N GLN A 802 -11.74 -3.62 24.29
CA GLN A 802 -10.45 -4.04 24.86
C GLN A 802 -10.40 -5.57 24.95
N PHE A 803 -9.18 -6.11 25.07
CA PHE A 803 -8.97 -7.51 25.45
C PHE A 803 -7.76 -7.59 26.38
N ALA A 804 -7.67 -8.65 27.19
CA ALA A 804 -6.55 -8.86 28.08
C ALA A 804 -5.83 -10.19 27.81
N VAL A 805 -4.52 -10.19 28.02
CA VAL A 805 -3.67 -11.38 28.04
C VAL A 805 -3.20 -11.59 29.48
N MET A 806 -3.45 -12.79 30.01
CA MET A 806 -2.93 -13.23 31.31
C MET A 806 -1.84 -14.28 31.09
N PHE A 807 -0.66 -14.02 31.63
CA PHE A 807 0.41 -15.01 31.71
C PHE A 807 0.39 -15.65 33.10
N VAL A 808 0.16 -16.96 33.16
CA VAL A 808 0.00 -17.74 34.40
C VAL A 808 1.20 -18.66 34.56
N GLU A 809 2.04 -18.38 35.55
CA GLU A 809 3.17 -19.22 35.93
C GLU A 809 2.82 -20.04 37.18
N LEU A 810 2.99 -21.36 37.09
CA LEU A 810 2.73 -22.27 38.20
C LEU A 810 4.03 -22.61 38.92
N ASP A 811 4.22 -22.05 40.12
CA ASP A 811 5.38 -22.35 40.94
C ASP A 811 5.18 -23.64 41.76
N ASN A 812 6.28 -24.23 42.25
CA ASN A 812 6.34 -25.38 43.16
C ASN A 812 6.18 -26.80 42.55
N LEU A 813 6.21 -26.96 41.22
CA LEU A 813 6.38 -28.28 40.58
C LEU A 813 7.85 -28.78 40.61
N SER A 814 8.78 -27.89 40.92
CA SER A 814 10.23 -28.12 41.04
C SER A 814 10.66 -28.69 42.39
N SER A 815 9.85 -28.56 43.45
CA SER A 815 10.14 -29.07 44.80
C SER A 815 9.79 -30.56 44.99
N MET A 816 9.17 -31.18 43.99
CA MET A 816 8.92 -32.63 43.97
C MET A 816 10.20 -33.41 43.63
N LYS A 817 10.50 -34.48 44.38
CA LYS A 817 11.59 -35.42 44.03
C LYS A 817 11.42 -35.93 42.59
N ALA A 818 12.53 -36.06 41.85
CA ALA A 818 12.53 -36.37 40.41
C ALA A 818 11.64 -37.57 40.02
N ASN A 819 11.68 -38.67 40.79
CA ASN A 819 10.86 -39.87 40.56
C ASN A 819 9.35 -39.63 40.77
N SER A 820 8.95 -38.70 41.64
CA SER A 820 7.56 -38.33 41.87
C SER A 820 7.07 -37.32 40.82
N LYS A 821 7.95 -36.42 40.36
CA LYS A 821 7.65 -35.42 39.33
C LYS A 821 7.28 -36.09 38.00
N ALA A 822 8.05 -37.08 37.55
CA ALA A 822 7.76 -37.81 36.31
C ALA A 822 6.42 -38.57 36.35
N LYS A 823 6.01 -39.06 37.52
CA LYS A 823 4.79 -39.86 37.68
C LYS A 823 3.51 -39.03 37.85
N PHE A 824 3.59 -37.87 38.50
CA PHE A 824 2.40 -37.11 38.92
C PHE A 824 2.21 -35.76 38.23
N ALA A 825 3.25 -35.18 37.62
CA ALA A 825 3.13 -33.88 36.93
C ALA A 825 2.06 -33.86 35.81
N PRO A 826 1.89 -34.90 34.98
CA PRO A 826 0.84 -34.89 33.96
C PRO A 826 -0.57 -34.76 34.56
N LYS A 827 -0.83 -35.44 35.69
CA LYS A 827 -2.12 -35.41 36.38
C LYS A 827 -2.40 -34.05 37.04
N VAL A 828 -1.38 -33.44 37.67
CA VAL A 828 -1.47 -32.07 38.21
C VAL A 828 -1.85 -31.10 37.11
N ILE A 829 -1.14 -31.15 35.99
CA ILE A 829 -1.36 -30.25 34.86
C ILE A 829 -2.75 -30.42 34.26
N GLN A 830 -3.24 -31.65 34.16
CA GLN A 830 -4.59 -31.93 33.67
C GLN A 830 -5.66 -31.33 34.58
N GLU A 831 -5.55 -31.51 35.90
CA GLU A 831 -6.50 -30.94 36.88
C GLU A 831 -6.48 -29.40 36.84
N LEU A 832 -5.30 -28.78 36.80
CA LEU A 832 -5.17 -27.33 36.70
C LEU A 832 -5.72 -26.77 35.38
N THR A 833 -5.51 -27.48 34.27
CA THR A 833 -6.08 -27.11 32.97
C THR A 833 -7.61 -27.13 33.02
N THR A 834 -8.21 -28.15 33.66
CA THR A 834 -9.67 -28.21 33.85
C THR A 834 -10.18 -27.05 34.69
N ILE A 835 -9.50 -26.70 35.79
CA ILE A 835 -9.87 -25.57 36.65
C ILE A 835 -9.85 -24.26 35.86
N MET A 836 -8.78 -24.00 35.10
CA MET A 836 -8.66 -22.78 34.27
C MET A 836 -9.74 -22.73 33.20
N GLN A 837 -9.97 -23.84 32.48
CA GLN A 837 -10.98 -23.91 31.42
C GLN A 837 -12.40 -23.64 31.94
N GLN A 838 -12.72 -24.10 33.15
CA GLN A 838 -14.03 -23.85 33.80
C GLN A 838 -14.17 -22.43 34.36
N SER A 839 -13.05 -21.72 34.55
CA SER A 839 -13.01 -20.37 35.12
C SER A 839 -13.10 -19.26 34.08
N ILE A 840 -13.08 -19.60 32.79
CA ILE A 840 -13.13 -18.66 31.66
C ILE A 840 -14.36 -18.93 30.78
N ARG A 841 -14.75 -17.95 29.95
CA ARG A 841 -15.90 -18.09 29.04
C ARG A 841 -15.52 -18.92 27.82
N LYS A 842 -16.52 -19.47 27.12
CA LYS A 842 -16.29 -20.14 25.83
C LYS A 842 -15.65 -19.22 24.77
N SER A 843 -15.88 -17.92 24.87
CA SER A 843 -15.28 -16.90 24.00
C SER A 843 -13.80 -16.64 24.29
N ASP A 844 -13.30 -17.06 25.45
CA ASP A 844 -11.92 -16.83 25.89
C ASP A 844 -11.03 -17.99 25.44
N THR A 845 -9.73 -17.74 25.33
CA THR A 845 -8.75 -18.75 24.88
C THR A 845 -7.84 -19.14 26.02
N LEU A 846 -7.66 -20.45 26.25
CA LEU A 846 -6.63 -21.01 27.13
C LEU A 846 -5.59 -21.74 26.28
N ALA A 847 -4.32 -21.39 26.44
CA ALA A 847 -3.20 -22.02 25.76
C ALA A 847 -2.11 -22.45 26.76
N ARG A 848 -1.49 -23.60 26.52
CA ARG A 848 -0.34 -24.05 27.28
C ARG A 848 0.95 -23.55 26.62
N TYR A 849 1.68 -22.67 27.29
CA TYR A 849 2.87 -22.01 26.75
C TYR A 849 4.14 -22.83 26.96
N SER A 850 4.26 -23.51 28.11
CA SER A 850 5.37 -24.42 28.40
C SER A 850 4.96 -25.54 29.37
N SER A 851 5.93 -26.21 30.00
CA SER A 851 5.65 -27.30 30.94
C SER A 851 4.86 -26.85 32.18
N THR A 852 5.02 -25.59 32.61
CA THR A 852 4.42 -25.01 33.83
C THR A 852 3.81 -23.62 33.64
N GLU A 853 3.73 -23.14 32.39
CA GLU A 853 3.24 -21.81 32.05
C GLU A 853 2.03 -21.91 31.12
N PHE A 854 1.04 -21.05 31.36
CA PHE A 854 -0.21 -20.96 30.60
C PHE A 854 -0.46 -19.50 30.19
N VAL A 855 -1.20 -19.34 29.11
CA VAL A 855 -1.64 -18.03 28.62
C VAL A 855 -3.16 -18.06 28.44
N ILE A 856 -3.85 -17.05 28.96
CA ILE A 856 -5.29 -16.87 28.81
C ILE A 856 -5.54 -15.55 28.06
N ILE A 857 -6.39 -15.58 27.05
CA ILE A 857 -6.86 -14.39 26.32
C ILE A 857 -8.32 -14.16 26.68
N LEU A 858 -8.62 -13.04 27.35
CA LEU A 858 -9.97 -12.61 27.67
C LEU A 858 -10.48 -11.67 26.57
N ASN A 859 -11.45 -12.14 25.80
CA ASN A 859 -11.97 -11.42 24.64
C ASN A 859 -13.11 -10.47 25.01
N ASN A 860 -13.22 -9.36 24.25
CA ASN A 860 -14.33 -8.42 24.32
C ASN A 860 -14.58 -7.88 25.74
N MET A 861 -13.54 -7.33 26.36
CA MET A 861 -13.62 -6.65 27.64
C MET A 861 -14.13 -5.22 27.48
N HIS A 862 -15.08 -4.84 28.33
CA HIS A 862 -15.61 -3.47 28.41
C HIS A 862 -14.94 -2.66 29.54
N HIS A 863 -14.40 -3.31 30.57
CA HIS A 863 -13.75 -2.68 31.72
C HIS A 863 -12.57 -3.53 32.21
N LYS A 864 -11.49 -2.87 32.68
CA LYS A 864 -10.30 -3.52 33.27
C LYS A 864 -10.67 -4.47 34.44
N ASP A 865 -11.73 -4.16 35.19
CA ASP A 865 -12.20 -4.96 36.34
C ASP A 865 -12.59 -6.40 36.00
N ALA A 866 -13.00 -6.67 34.75
CA ALA A 866 -13.33 -8.03 34.32
C ALA A 866 -12.11 -8.96 34.38
N ALA A 867 -10.92 -8.46 34.05
CA ALA A 867 -9.69 -9.25 34.16
C ALA A 867 -9.28 -9.48 35.62
N ASN A 868 -9.47 -8.48 36.49
CA ASN A 868 -9.23 -8.62 37.93
C ASN A 868 -10.07 -9.75 38.54
N GLN A 869 -11.37 -9.78 38.25
CA GLN A 869 -12.29 -10.80 38.78
C GLN A 869 -11.90 -12.22 38.36
N VAL A 870 -11.54 -12.40 37.08
CA VAL A 870 -11.10 -13.71 36.57
C VAL A 870 -9.79 -14.12 37.23
N ALA A 871 -8.82 -13.21 37.38
CA ALA A 871 -7.54 -13.50 38.02
C ALA A 871 -7.68 -13.84 39.52
N GLU A 872 -8.49 -13.08 40.28
CA GLU A 872 -8.80 -13.40 41.68
C GLU A 872 -9.40 -14.81 41.83
N ASN A 873 -10.35 -15.15 40.97
CA ASN A 873 -10.99 -16.46 40.98
C ASN A 873 -9.97 -17.58 40.65
N LEU A 874 -9.13 -17.38 39.65
CA LEU A 874 -8.07 -18.32 39.28
C LEU A 874 -7.07 -18.54 40.42
N VAL A 875 -6.59 -17.47 41.06
CA VAL A 875 -5.68 -17.57 42.21
C VAL A 875 -6.33 -18.37 43.33
N LYS A 876 -7.59 -18.10 43.65
CA LYS A 876 -8.34 -18.81 44.70
C LYS A 876 -8.51 -20.30 44.39
N LEU A 877 -8.89 -20.66 43.16
CA LEU A 877 -9.17 -22.04 42.78
C LEU A 877 -7.90 -22.88 42.61
N ILE A 878 -6.84 -22.31 42.02
CA ILE A 878 -5.56 -23.01 41.82
C ILE A 878 -4.82 -23.23 43.15
N SER A 879 -5.01 -22.33 44.12
CA SER A 879 -4.37 -22.44 45.44
C SER A 879 -5.02 -23.49 46.36
N VAL A 880 -6.13 -24.12 45.95
CA VAL A 880 -6.75 -25.22 46.71
C VAL A 880 -5.83 -26.44 46.67
N PRO A 881 -5.50 -27.08 47.81
CA PRO A 881 -4.62 -28.25 47.82
C PRO A 881 -5.15 -29.40 46.96
N LEU A 882 -4.37 -29.82 45.97
CA LEU A 882 -4.67 -30.99 45.14
C LEU A 882 -4.29 -32.26 45.89
N ASN A 883 -5.19 -33.26 45.94
CA ASN A 883 -4.91 -34.52 46.63
C ASN A 883 -4.26 -35.52 45.67
N ILE A 884 -2.93 -35.61 45.74
CA ILE A 884 -2.16 -36.51 44.88
C ILE A 884 -1.41 -37.54 45.73
N ALA A 885 -1.76 -38.82 45.53
CA ALA A 885 -1.18 -39.94 46.28
C ALA A 885 -1.28 -39.78 47.81
N ASN A 886 -2.45 -39.34 48.31
CA ASN A 886 -2.74 -39.08 49.73
C ASN A 886 -1.83 -38.02 50.37
N ARG A 887 -1.33 -37.06 49.57
CA ARG A 887 -0.60 -35.89 50.05
C ARG A 887 -1.21 -34.62 49.45
N PRO A 888 -1.45 -33.57 50.28
CA PRO A 888 -1.89 -32.29 49.77
C PRO A 888 -0.72 -31.58 49.05
N LEU A 889 -0.92 -31.21 47.79
CA LEU A 889 0.00 -30.40 47.01
C LEU A 889 -0.62 -29.01 46.80
N VAL A 890 0.06 -27.98 47.30
CA VAL A 890 -0.36 -26.58 47.11
C VAL A 890 0.41 -25.98 45.95
N ILE A 891 -0.32 -25.53 44.94
CA ILE A 891 0.22 -24.81 43.79
C ILE A 891 0.05 -23.32 44.01
N ARG A 892 1.08 -22.54 43.69
CA ARG A 892 1.07 -21.09 43.84
C ARG A 892 1.11 -20.44 42.46
N PRO A 893 -0.02 -19.93 41.96
CA PRO A 893 -0.05 -19.25 40.67
C PRO A 893 0.50 -17.82 40.81
N CYS A 894 1.33 -17.42 39.86
CA CYS A 894 1.76 -16.04 39.66
C CYS A 894 1.19 -15.57 38.31
N ILE A 895 0.28 -14.59 38.33
CA ILE A 895 -0.45 -14.15 37.15
C ILE A 895 -0.08 -12.70 36.81
N GLY A 896 0.41 -12.45 35.60
CA GLY A 896 0.59 -11.10 35.09
C GLY A 896 -0.41 -10.78 33.99
N ILE A 897 -0.98 -9.58 34.00
CA ILE A 897 -2.11 -9.20 33.15
C ILE A 897 -1.79 -7.92 32.38
N ALA A 898 -1.85 -8.00 31.05
CA ALA A 898 -1.73 -6.87 30.14
C ALA A 898 -3.02 -6.70 29.31
N VAL A 899 -3.39 -5.45 29.04
CA VAL A 899 -4.64 -5.02 28.41
C VAL A 899 -4.34 -4.20 27.16
N PHE A 900 -4.91 -4.63 26.04
CA PHE A 900 -4.79 -3.92 24.77
C PHE A 900 -6.00 -3.01 24.51
N PRO A 901 -5.82 -1.82 23.94
CA PRO A 901 -4.55 -1.19 23.55
C PRO A 901 -3.91 -0.32 24.66
N SER A 902 -4.34 -0.47 25.92
CA SER A 902 -3.94 0.46 27.00
C SER A 902 -2.45 0.38 27.33
N ASP A 903 -1.89 -0.83 27.35
CA ASP A 903 -0.51 -1.07 27.76
C ASP A 903 0.47 -1.09 26.57
N THR A 904 -0.02 -1.47 25.39
CA THR A 904 0.71 -1.42 24.13
C THR A 904 -0.28 -1.45 22.96
N ASP A 905 0.04 -0.74 21.88
CA ASP A 905 -0.67 -0.79 20.60
C ASP A 905 -0.11 -1.89 19.67
N ASN A 906 0.94 -2.59 20.11
CA ASN A 906 1.54 -3.73 19.42
C ASN A 906 1.13 -5.06 20.09
N PRO A 907 0.31 -5.89 19.41
CA PRO A 907 -0.17 -7.16 19.98
C PRO A 907 0.97 -8.13 20.36
N ASN A 908 2.10 -8.08 19.65
CA ASN A 908 3.23 -8.97 19.91
C ASN A 908 4.00 -8.59 21.19
N GLU A 909 3.90 -7.34 21.66
CA GLU A 909 4.52 -6.88 22.90
C GLU A 909 3.65 -7.17 24.13
N LEU A 910 2.34 -7.32 23.93
CA LEU A 910 1.36 -7.51 25.00
C LEU A 910 1.64 -8.76 25.84
N LEU A 911 2.07 -9.85 25.20
CA LEU A 911 2.42 -11.10 25.87
C LEU A 911 3.66 -10.95 26.76
N GLU A 912 4.69 -10.24 26.29
CA GLU A 912 5.90 -9.99 27.07
C GLU A 912 5.64 -9.05 28.25
N CYS A 913 4.74 -8.06 28.10
CA CYS A 913 4.26 -7.26 29.22
C CYS A 913 3.58 -8.12 30.30
N ALA A 914 2.64 -8.98 29.91
CA ALA A 914 1.96 -9.89 30.84
C ALA A 914 2.94 -10.82 31.55
N LYS A 915 3.94 -11.33 30.83
CA LYS A 915 4.98 -12.20 31.38
C LYS A 915 5.93 -11.48 32.34
N SER A 916 6.32 -10.24 32.04
CA SER A 916 7.14 -9.44 32.95
C SER A 916 6.41 -9.19 34.28
N LEU A 917 5.10 -8.94 34.23
CA LEU A 917 4.28 -8.77 35.43
C LEU A 917 4.16 -10.06 36.25
N SER A 918 4.03 -11.23 35.61
CA SER A 918 3.98 -12.50 36.35
C SER A 918 5.30 -12.79 37.07
N GLN A 919 6.44 -12.44 36.46
CA GLN A 919 7.76 -12.55 37.09
C GLN A 919 7.91 -11.60 38.28
N GLN A 920 7.37 -10.39 38.19
CA GLN A 920 7.35 -9.45 39.31
C GLN A 920 6.57 -10.02 40.50
N VAL A 921 5.34 -10.52 40.28
CA VAL A 921 4.53 -11.20 41.30
C VAL A 921 5.29 -12.36 41.94
N LYS A 922 6.00 -13.16 41.14
CA LYS A 922 6.82 -14.27 41.61
C LYS A 922 7.95 -13.81 42.52
N SER A 923 8.60 -12.69 42.20
CA SER A 923 9.72 -12.15 42.98
C SER A 923 9.31 -11.44 44.27
N GLU A 924 8.14 -10.78 44.29
CA GLU A 924 7.70 -9.93 45.40
C GLU A 924 6.77 -10.64 46.39
N ALA A 925 5.80 -11.41 45.88
CA ALA A 925 4.72 -12.00 46.68
C ALA A 925 4.74 -13.54 46.69
N GLY A 926 5.34 -14.18 45.68
CA GLY A 926 5.42 -15.63 45.53
C GLY A 926 4.08 -16.34 45.24
N MET A 927 2.97 -15.61 45.21
CA MET A 927 1.66 -16.00 44.68
C MET A 927 0.78 -14.75 44.52
N GLY A 928 -0.12 -14.74 43.54
CA GLY A 928 -1.08 -13.65 43.33
C GLY A 928 -1.20 -13.23 41.87
N TYR A 929 -1.69 -12.01 41.65
CA TYR A 929 -1.78 -11.42 40.32
C TYR A 929 -1.40 -9.94 40.32
N GLN A 930 -0.96 -9.44 39.18
CA GLN A 930 -0.68 -8.02 38.97
C GLN A 930 -1.17 -7.59 37.59
N VAL A 931 -1.84 -6.44 37.55
CA VAL A 931 -2.33 -5.82 36.31
C VAL A 931 -1.47 -4.60 36.00
N SER A 932 -1.15 -4.42 34.73
CA SER A 932 -0.54 -3.19 34.25
C SER A 932 -1.35 -1.95 34.66
N GLN A 933 -0.66 -0.92 35.15
CA GLN A 933 -1.26 0.32 35.64
C GLN A 933 -1.92 1.11 34.51
#